data_AF-A5WE39-F1
#
_entry.id   AF-A5WE39-F1
#
_cell.length_a   1.000
_cell.length_b   1.000
_cell.length_c   1.000
_cell.angle_alpha   90.00
_cell.angle_beta   90.00
_cell.angle_gamma   90.00
#
_symmetry.space_group_name_H-M   'P 1'
#
loop_
_entity.id
_entity.type
_entity.pdbx_description
1 polymer ?
#
loop_
_entity_poly.entity_id
_entity_poly.type
_entity_poly.pdbx_seq_one_letter_code
_entity_poly.pdbx_strand_id
1 'polypeptide(L)'
;MPSDRSLIDQLTQNVLSLSAQHITQEHIQALKMASPFAYQIWENKPAICQNFLTSYPLGELLTRQQICDLIDDYTLDDGLEGELKRADEAGVMKGLRRLRELLMLRWIWQDALGLIALEQLTGELSDFADNCLIFVKEYVWEQLVARYGRPTYIDEKGQRQFDDMAIFAMGKLGAQELNLSSDIDLIFVHRARGETDGDKSKGTKSIDNKRFMIRLGQSIIKILDTCTAEGFVFRVDMRLRPWGEGSDLAIHLSALEKYFAAHGRAWERFAWLKARVINEVDDRFNSQLESIIKPFVFRYYVDYSAFAALREMKSLIQNQVAQREDLDNVKLGAGGIRDIEFVVQAFQLIYGGRHSQLEVKSCLKAMQALNEFDFIDDDTYHNLEAAYRFFRRVEHGIQAIHDQQTQKLPHNPECQHNLALTLGFDNWDAFLQRLNEHRRNVHLPFDRMVTERQTPTNTAVASSDELQSLDEVLNEDNKAKLEQFWSSKMVANLSEEAKQRLDAAYPVLVHALLIHEAKQGLANVALPRLIDLLEAICRRSIYLVMLAENPDATVNLIPMLSASPWIAGELTRYPVLLDSFLQQRYRHLPDKEELANILRQRLLRVEPNDEEMLLNVLRLFKNNQVLAVAASDVLAERPIMKVSDSLTYIAEVVLEFTLERAFSELVKRHGYPINMQGESVTEAHNGFAIIGYGKLGGIEMSYTSDLDLVFIHQINEQAMTTGLKPVSGMKFTARLAQKLMTYLNTQTRDGRAYEIDMRLRPSGNAGMMVVSSRSFERYQLEKAWVWEHQALVRARAICGDSRVMQAFNHTRKQVLTRKCDIADLKQHVIEMRGKMKDHLGSNPLAQQQGEFHLKQDAGGIVDIEFMAQYGVLAHAHDHPELAQWSDNVRIFESLAAAGVWDAETCEGLTKAYLLLRAAMHQLALANESVVVDAAVWNETREYVISKWNEIVV
;
A
#
# COMPACT_ATOMS: atom_id res chain seq x y z
N MET A 1 -37.66 3.52 -10.83
CA MET A 1 -39.11 3.52 -10.54
C MET A 1 -39.82 4.15 -11.73
N PRO A 2 -40.58 3.44 -12.59
CA PRO A 2 -41.51 4.10 -13.49
C PRO A 2 -42.88 4.22 -12.82
N SER A 3 -43.48 5.38 -13.06
CA SER A 3 -44.80 5.84 -12.69
C SER A 3 -45.91 4.99 -13.32
N ASP A 4 -46.69 4.30 -12.49
CA ASP A 4 -48.13 4.07 -12.72
C ASP A 4 -48.75 3.71 -11.37
N ARG A 5 -49.35 4.72 -10.73
CA ARG A 5 -49.92 4.68 -9.39
C ARG A 5 -51.41 4.95 -9.51
N SER A 6 -52.27 3.96 -9.23
CA SER A 6 -53.73 4.18 -9.30
C SER A 6 -54.44 3.99 -7.96
N LEU A 7 -53.95 3.12 -7.07
CA LEU A 7 -54.51 2.95 -5.72
C LEU A 7 -53.71 3.69 -4.65
N ILE A 8 -52.38 3.64 -4.75
CA ILE A 8 -51.49 4.38 -3.84
C ILE A 8 -51.67 5.88 -4.05
N ASP A 9 -51.76 6.39 -5.28
CA ASP A 9 -51.98 7.84 -5.50
C ASP A 9 -53.35 8.36 -5.03
N GLN A 10 -54.38 7.51 -4.93
CA GLN A 10 -55.61 7.89 -4.24
C GLN A 10 -55.43 7.98 -2.73
N LEU A 11 -54.54 7.17 -2.15
CA LEU A 11 -54.13 7.28 -0.75
C LEU A 11 -53.14 8.45 -0.55
N THR A 12 -52.15 8.66 -1.42
CA THR A 12 -51.14 9.73 -1.32
C THR A 12 -51.73 11.13 -1.56
N GLN A 13 -52.73 11.28 -2.44
CA GLN A 13 -53.39 12.59 -2.65
C GLN A 13 -54.29 12.99 -1.48
N ASN A 14 -54.77 12.04 -0.67
CA ASN A 14 -55.46 12.33 0.61
C ASN A 14 -54.50 12.43 1.82
N VAL A 15 -53.22 12.11 1.65
CA VAL A 15 -52.20 12.06 2.73
C VAL A 15 -51.45 13.38 2.94
N LEU A 16 -51.54 14.33 2.00
CA LEU A 16 -50.93 15.67 2.15
C LEU A 16 -51.65 16.58 3.17
N SER A 17 -52.69 16.10 3.85
CA SER A 17 -53.32 16.78 5.00
C SER A 17 -53.16 16.03 6.33
N LEU A 18 -52.07 15.28 6.53
CA LEU A 18 -51.75 14.70 7.84
C LEU A 18 -51.11 15.72 8.79
N SER A 19 -51.84 16.81 9.05
CA SER A 19 -51.73 17.46 10.36
C SER A 19 -52.49 16.58 11.35
N ALA A 20 -51.75 16.00 12.30
CA ALA A 20 -52.23 15.07 13.32
C ALA A 20 -53.65 15.37 13.84
N GLN A 21 -54.51 14.34 13.87
CA GLN A 21 -55.31 13.99 15.06
C GLN A 21 -56.19 12.73 14.93
N HIS A 22 -56.49 12.19 13.73
CA HIS A 22 -57.42 11.05 13.61
C HIS A 22 -56.90 9.94 12.70
N ILE A 23 -56.58 8.78 13.29
CA ILE A 23 -56.30 7.52 12.59
C ILE A 23 -57.60 7.05 11.92
N THR A 24 -57.60 6.91 10.60
CA THR A 24 -58.77 6.48 9.82
C THR A 24 -58.88 4.95 9.78
N GLN A 25 -60.07 4.44 9.45
CA GLN A 25 -60.28 3.00 9.24
C GLN A 25 -59.40 2.46 8.09
N GLU A 26 -59.14 3.25 7.06
CA GLU A 26 -58.26 2.87 5.95
C GLU A 26 -56.82 2.67 6.40
N HIS A 27 -56.30 3.55 7.28
CA HIS A 27 -54.96 3.37 7.86
C HIS A 27 -54.84 2.09 8.70
N ILE A 28 -55.90 1.73 9.45
CA ILE A 28 -55.94 0.51 10.25
C ILE A 28 -55.98 -0.74 9.35
N GLN A 29 -56.70 -0.69 8.22
CA GLN A 29 -56.71 -1.78 7.25
C GLN A 29 -55.33 -1.96 6.61
N ALA A 30 -54.63 -0.87 6.28
CA ALA A 30 -53.26 -0.94 5.77
C ALA A 30 -52.32 -1.62 6.79
N LEU A 31 -52.42 -1.26 8.08
CA LEU A 31 -51.65 -1.92 9.15
C LEU A 31 -51.96 -3.42 9.24
N LYS A 32 -53.26 -3.77 9.23
CA LYS A 32 -53.71 -5.16 9.32
C LYS A 32 -53.22 -6.01 8.16
N MET A 33 -53.20 -5.45 6.95
CA MET A 33 -52.69 -6.10 5.76
C MET A 33 -51.17 -6.29 5.83
N ALA A 34 -50.44 -5.25 6.23
CA ALA A 34 -48.98 -5.26 6.27
C ALA A 34 -48.42 -6.16 7.39
N SER A 35 -49.05 -6.17 8.56
CA SER A 35 -48.52 -6.88 9.72
C SER A 35 -49.61 -7.28 10.72
N PRO A 36 -49.96 -8.58 10.76
CA PRO A 36 -50.73 -9.15 11.85
C PRO A 36 -50.13 -8.86 13.24
N PHE A 37 -48.80 -8.88 13.35
CA PHE A 37 -48.09 -8.58 14.59
C PHE A 37 -48.36 -7.15 15.09
N ALA A 38 -48.13 -6.15 14.23
CA ALA A 38 -48.33 -4.75 14.61
C ALA A 38 -49.82 -4.44 14.84
N TYR A 39 -50.71 -5.02 14.03
CA TYR A 39 -52.16 -4.90 14.24
C TYR A 39 -52.58 -5.47 15.61
N GLN A 40 -52.00 -6.59 16.05
CA GLN A 40 -52.31 -7.17 17.37
C GLN A 40 -51.89 -6.25 18.52
N ILE A 41 -50.79 -5.52 18.39
CA ILE A 41 -50.36 -4.51 19.39
C ILE A 41 -51.41 -3.40 19.49
N TRP A 42 -51.85 -2.88 18.34
CA TRP A 42 -52.90 -1.87 18.25
C TRP A 42 -54.22 -2.35 18.86
N GLU A 43 -54.66 -3.56 18.51
CA GLU A 43 -55.91 -4.16 18.97
C GLU A 43 -55.93 -4.41 20.49
N ASN A 44 -54.81 -4.86 21.06
CA ASN A 44 -54.69 -5.14 22.49
C ASN A 44 -54.61 -3.87 23.35
N LYS A 45 -54.03 -2.78 22.83
CA LYS A 45 -53.70 -1.57 23.61
C LYS A 45 -54.05 -0.27 22.85
N PRO A 46 -55.31 -0.08 22.37
CA PRO A 46 -55.64 1.01 21.45
C PRO A 46 -55.41 2.40 22.05
N ALA A 47 -55.79 2.62 23.31
CA ALA A 47 -55.62 3.92 23.97
C ALA A 47 -54.15 4.30 24.17
N ILE A 48 -53.29 3.33 24.51
CA ILE A 48 -51.84 3.57 24.70
C ILE A 48 -51.20 3.88 23.35
N CYS A 49 -51.50 3.09 22.32
CA CYS A 49 -50.97 3.30 20.98
C CYS A 49 -51.43 4.65 20.41
N GLN A 50 -52.70 5.02 20.62
CA GLN A 50 -53.24 6.29 20.16
C GLN A 50 -52.58 7.49 20.86
N ASN A 51 -52.38 7.41 22.18
CA ASN A 51 -51.66 8.45 22.92
C ASN A 51 -50.21 8.57 22.44
N PHE A 52 -49.52 7.43 22.24
CA PHE A 52 -48.15 7.42 21.74
C PHE A 52 -48.05 8.06 20.35
N LEU A 53 -48.93 7.67 19.42
CA LEU A 53 -48.97 8.24 18.06
C LEU A 53 -49.48 9.69 18.01
N THR A 54 -50.12 10.18 19.08
CA THR A 54 -50.47 11.61 19.21
C THR A 54 -49.24 12.43 19.57
N SER A 55 -48.40 11.92 20.48
CA SER A 55 -47.14 12.56 20.87
C SER A 55 -46.05 12.38 19.81
N TYR A 56 -46.07 11.28 19.07
CA TYR A 56 -45.10 10.92 18.04
C TYR A 56 -45.81 10.50 16.74
N PRO A 57 -46.28 11.48 15.93
CA PRO A 57 -47.08 11.22 14.73
C PRO A 57 -46.37 10.37 13.67
N LEU A 58 -47.17 9.62 12.89
CA LEU A 58 -46.67 8.78 11.78
C LEU A 58 -46.00 9.59 10.65
N GLY A 59 -46.33 10.87 10.49
CA GLY A 59 -45.76 11.73 9.45
C GLY A 59 -44.41 12.37 9.80
N GLU A 60 -43.96 12.23 11.04
CA GLU A 60 -42.73 12.87 11.54
C GLU A 60 -41.67 11.82 11.84
N LEU A 61 -40.39 12.20 11.73
CA LEU A 61 -39.26 11.36 12.11
C LEU A 61 -38.89 11.60 13.57
N LEU A 62 -38.40 10.56 14.25
CA LEU A 62 -37.82 10.68 15.58
C LEU A 62 -36.36 11.14 15.47
N THR A 63 -36.03 12.19 16.20
CA THR A 63 -34.65 12.58 16.41
C THR A 63 -33.97 11.66 17.41
N ARG A 64 -32.64 11.54 17.33
CA ARG A 64 -31.86 10.76 18.29
C ARG A 64 -32.11 11.19 19.74
N GLN A 65 -32.28 12.49 20.00
CA GLN A 65 -32.59 13.00 21.33
C GLN A 65 -33.95 12.50 21.82
N GLN A 66 -35.00 12.56 21.00
CA GLN A 66 -36.33 12.04 21.36
C GLN A 66 -36.29 10.54 21.68
N ILE A 67 -35.46 9.76 20.98
CA ILE A 67 -35.26 8.34 21.28
C ILE A 67 -34.59 8.15 22.64
N CYS A 68 -33.58 8.96 22.99
CA CYS A 68 -32.97 8.94 24.32
C CYS A 68 -34.01 9.30 25.41
N ASP A 69 -34.75 10.39 25.22
CA ASP A 69 -35.75 10.85 26.17
C ASP A 69 -36.83 9.78 26.38
N LEU A 70 -37.26 9.10 25.32
CA LEU A 70 -38.19 7.97 25.39
C LEU A 70 -37.62 6.79 26.20
N ILE A 71 -36.34 6.46 26.03
CA ILE A 71 -35.69 5.39 26.80
C ILE A 71 -35.68 5.76 28.28
N ASP A 72 -35.31 6.99 28.62
CA ASP A 72 -35.32 7.47 30.00
C ASP A 72 -36.74 7.44 30.58
N ASP A 73 -37.73 8.02 29.90
CA ASP A 73 -39.13 8.08 30.35
C ASP A 73 -39.71 6.68 30.65
N TYR A 74 -39.42 5.70 29.80
CA TYR A 74 -39.94 4.33 29.95
C TYR A 74 -39.17 3.49 30.98
N THR A 75 -38.03 3.96 31.47
CA THR A 75 -37.17 3.23 32.42
C THR A 75 -37.07 3.90 33.79
N LEU A 76 -37.83 4.98 34.03
CA LEU A 76 -38.03 5.59 35.34
C LEU A 76 -39.15 4.89 36.13
N ASP A 77 -39.06 4.98 37.46
CA ASP A 77 -40.10 4.55 38.41
C ASP A 77 -40.64 5.74 39.21
N ASP A 78 -41.93 5.69 39.56
CA ASP A 78 -42.56 6.69 40.42
C ASP A 78 -42.12 6.43 41.88
N GLY A 79 -41.09 7.16 42.33
CA GLY A 79 -40.60 7.04 43.70
C GLY A 79 -41.66 7.43 44.75
N LEU A 80 -41.53 6.88 45.96
CA LEU A 80 -42.44 7.09 47.12
C LEU A 80 -42.63 8.56 47.55
N GLU A 81 -41.86 9.51 47.02
CA GLU A 81 -41.92 10.94 47.35
C GLU A 81 -41.93 11.87 46.11
N GLY A 82 -42.26 11.35 44.92
CA GLY A 82 -42.35 12.16 43.69
C GLY A 82 -41.00 12.54 43.05
N GLU A 83 -39.88 11.98 43.54
CA GLU A 83 -38.59 12.02 42.84
C GLU A 83 -38.54 10.89 41.79
N LEU A 84 -38.39 11.27 40.51
CA LEU A 84 -38.10 10.33 39.42
C LEU A 84 -36.74 9.64 39.68
N LYS A 85 -36.76 8.32 39.88
CA LYS A 85 -35.55 7.50 40.04
C LYS A 85 -35.53 6.42 38.96
N ARG A 86 -34.32 6.02 38.52
CA ARG A 86 -34.16 4.87 37.61
C ARG A 86 -34.77 3.63 38.25
N ALA A 87 -35.58 2.91 37.48
CA ALA A 87 -36.21 1.68 37.93
C ALA A 87 -35.17 0.59 38.23
N ASP A 88 -35.60 -0.47 38.92
CA ASP A 88 -34.78 -1.67 39.13
C ASP A 88 -34.60 -2.48 37.82
N GLU A 89 -33.80 -3.54 37.85
CA GLU A 89 -33.49 -4.34 36.63
C GLU A 89 -34.77 -4.86 35.96
N ALA A 90 -35.78 -5.25 36.74
CA ALA A 90 -37.05 -5.73 36.21
C ALA A 90 -37.87 -4.60 35.55
N GLY A 91 -37.91 -3.42 36.18
CA GLY A 91 -38.55 -2.23 35.64
C GLY A 91 -37.90 -1.76 34.35
N VAL A 92 -36.56 -1.67 34.31
CA VAL A 92 -35.79 -1.33 33.11
C VAL A 92 -36.06 -2.32 31.98
N MET A 93 -36.00 -3.63 32.26
CA MET A 93 -36.27 -4.67 31.26
C MET A 93 -37.68 -4.53 30.67
N LYS A 94 -38.68 -4.29 31.52
CA LYS A 94 -40.08 -4.10 31.12
C LYS A 94 -40.28 -2.82 30.30
N GLY A 95 -39.67 -1.72 30.72
CA GLY A 95 -39.71 -0.42 30.05
C GLY A 95 -39.22 -0.47 28.62
N LEU A 96 -37.99 -0.96 28.42
CA LEU A 96 -37.37 -1.05 27.10
C LEU A 96 -38.16 -1.93 26.12
N ARG A 97 -38.74 -3.04 26.60
CA ARG A 97 -39.56 -3.95 25.79
C ARG A 97 -40.87 -3.31 25.34
N ARG A 98 -41.54 -2.58 26.23
CA ARG A 98 -42.76 -1.83 25.91
C ARG A 98 -42.49 -0.71 24.90
N LEU A 99 -41.38 0.01 25.09
CA LEU A 99 -40.98 1.05 24.14
C LEU A 99 -40.69 0.44 22.76
N ARG A 100 -39.95 -0.67 22.70
CA ARG A 100 -39.68 -1.40 21.46
C ARG A 100 -40.97 -1.86 20.78
N GLU A 101 -41.94 -2.38 21.51
CA GLU A 101 -43.25 -2.79 20.99
C GLU A 101 -43.98 -1.61 20.30
N LEU A 102 -44.01 -0.44 20.92
CA LEU A 102 -44.64 0.77 20.37
C LEU A 102 -43.89 1.34 19.16
N LEU A 103 -42.55 1.35 19.21
CA LEU A 103 -41.73 1.82 18.09
C LEU A 103 -41.84 0.88 16.88
N MET A 104 -41.85 -0.43 17.09
CA MET A 104 -42.07 -1.41 16.01
C MET A 104 -43.43 -1.24 15.35
N LEU A 105 -44.50 -1.05 16.15
CA LEU A 105 -45.82 -0.70 15.62
C LEU A 105 -45.73 0.55 14.73
N ARG A 106 -45.11 1.62 15.23
CA ARG A 106 -44.98 2.89 14.50
C ARG A 106 -44.22 2.70 13.18
N TRP A 107 -43.03 2.11 13.22
CA TRP A 107 -42.17 1.90 12.05
C TRP A 107 -42.81 1.03 10.97
N ILE A 108 -43.42 -0.08 11.36
CA ILE A 108 -44.15 -0.96 10.42
C ILE A 108 -45.30 -0.20 9.77
N TRP A 109 -46.02 0.61 10.55
CA TRP A 109 -47.14 1.39 10.03
C TRP A 109 -46.69 2.49 9.06
N GLN A 110 -45.60 3.20 9.39
CA GLN A 110 -45.01 4.21 8.50
C GLN A 110 -44.54 3.61 7.18
N ASP A 111 -43.84 2.48 7.21
CA ASP A 111 -43.33 1.81 5.99
C ASP A 111 -44.47 1.26 5.12
N ALA A 112 -45.50 0.68 5.75
CA ALA A 112 -46.71 0.20 5.07
C ALA A 112 -47.49 1.31 4.36
N LEU A 113 -47.52 2.51 4.95
CA LEU A 113 -48.15 3.70 4.35
C LEU A 113 -47.22 4.45 3.39
N GLY A 114 -45.95 4.07 3.27
CA GLY A 114 -44.96 4.76 2.46
C GLY A 114 -44.60 6.17 2.97
N LEU A 115 -44.74 6.40 4.29
CA LEU A 115 -44.48 7.70 4.93
C LEU A 115 -43.01 7.89 5.34
N ILE A 116 -42.22 6.81 5.39
CA ILE A 116 -40.80 6.83 5.76
C ILE A 116 -39.95 6.20 4.66
N ALA A 117 -38.81 6.82 4.34
CA ALA A 117 -37.84 6.21 3.43
C ALA A 117 -37.07 5.09 4.13
N LEU A 118 -36.56 4.12 3.37
CA LEU A 118 -35.79 3.00 3.92
C LEU A 118 -34.64 3.47 4.80
N GLU A 119 -33.83 4.41 4.32
CA GLU A 119 -32.64 4.91 5.01
C GLU A 119 -32.99 5.61 6.34
N GLN A 120 -34.14 6.30 6.38
CA GLN A 120 -34.64 6.95 7.59
C GLN A 120 -35.11 5.91 8.62
N LEU A 121 -35.87 4.91 8.17
CA LEU A 121 -36.33 3.81 9.01
C LEU A 121 -35.17 3.03 9.61
N THR A 122 -34.20 2.63 8.78
CA THR A 122 -33.02 1.90 9.25
C THR A 122 -32.15 2.76 10.16
N GLY A 123 -32.14 4.07 9.94
CA GLY A 123 -31.48 5.05 10.81
C GLY A 123 -32.11 5.10 12.19
N GLU A 124 -33.43 5.34 12.29
CA GLU A 124 -34.15 5.37 13.58
C GLU A 124 -34.03 4.04 14.36
N LEU A 125 -34.14 2.90 13.66
CA LEU A 125 -33.92 1.56 14.25
C LEU A 125 -32.50 1.41 14.83
N SER A 126 -31.49 1.87 14.08
CA SER A 126 -30.10 1.81 14.51
C SER A 126 -29.84 2.74 15.70
N ASP A 127 -30.41 3.95 15.67
CA ASP A 127 -30.31 4.92 16.76
C ASP A 127 -31.00 4.39 18.03
N PHE A 128 -32.15 3.72 17.91
CA PHE A 128 -32.80 3.07 19.05
C PHE A 128 -31.95 1.95 19.64
N ALA A 129 -31.35 1.09 18.80
CA ALA A 129 -30.43 0.06 19.26
C ALA A 129 -29.18 0.64 19.95
N ASP A 130 -28.58 1.66 19.36
CA ASP A 130 -27.40 2.37 19.89
C ASP A 130 -27.70 2.96 21.27
N ASN A 131 -28.78 3.73 21.41
CA ASN A 131 -29.12 4.38 22.67
C ASN A 131 -29.55 3.37 23.75
N CYS A 132 -30.21 2.27 23.38
CA CYS A 132 -30.46 1.16 24.32
C CYS A 132 -29.14 0.57 24.85
N LEU A 133 -28.15 0.34 23.98
CA LEU A 133 -26.84 -0.19 24.39
C LEU A 133 -26.09 0.78 25.30
N ILE A 134 -26.11 2.07 24.98
CA ILE A 134 -25.49 3.12 25.80
C ILE A 134 -26.15 3.17 27.17
N PHE A 135 -27.47 3.30 27.22
CA PHE A 135 -28.24 3.34 28.45
C PHE A 135 -27.99 2.10 29.32
N VAL A 136 -28.09 0.89 28.74
CA VAL A 136 -27.89 -0.35 29.48
C VAL A 136 -26.45 -0.51 29.96
N LYS A 137 -25.44 -0.10 29.16
CA LYS A 137 -24.04 -0.05 29.60
C LYS A 137 -23.91 0.81 30.85
N GLU A 138 -24.41 2.04 30.82
CA GLU A 138 -24.33 3.00 31.94
C GLU A 138 -25.05 2.48 33.18
N TYR A 139 -26.28 2.00 33.02
CA TYR A 139 -27.09 1.43 34.09
C TYR A 139 -26.38 0.27 34.81
N VAL A 140 -25.83 -0.69 34.04
CA VAL A 140 -25.10 -1.83 34.60
C VAL A 140 -23.76 -1.40 35.19
N TRP A 141 -23.08 -0.45 34.55
CA TRP A 141 -21.81 0.08 35.01
C TRP A 141 -21.92 0.68 36.41
N GLU A 142 -22.93 1.52 36.67
CA GLU A 142 -23.20 2.11 37.98
C GLU A 142 -23.35 1.04 39.07
N GLN A 143 -24.11 -0.02 38.80
CA GLN A 143 -24.31 -1.12 39.74
C GLN A 143 -23.03 -1.91 40.03
N LEU A 144 -22.25 -2.20 38.97
CA LEU A 144 -20.99 -2.94 39.12
C LEU A 144 -19.94 -2.10 39.84
N VAL A 145 -19.84 -0.80 39.56
CA VAL A 145 -18.94 0.13 40.28
C VAL A 145 -19.34 0.25 41.74
N ALA A 146 -20.62 0.36 42.06
CA ALA A 146 -21.10 0.38 43.45
C ALA A 146 -20.70 -0.88 44.24
N ARG A 147 -20.53 -2.03 43.56
CA ARG A 147 -20.17 -3.30 44.18
C ARG A 147 -18.67 -3.61 44.20
N TYR A 148 -17.97 -3.24 43.14
CA TYR A 148 -16.58 -3.68 42.90
C TYR A 148 -15.56 -2.53 42.82
N GLY A 149 -16.00 -1.27 42.81
CA GLY A 149 -15.16 -0.12 42.47
C GLY A 149 -14.96 0.02 40.96
N ARG A 150 -14.27 1.10 40.56
CA ARG A 150 -13.98 1.42 39.15
C ARG A 150 -12.80 0.58 38.65
N PRO A 151 -12.87 0.01 37.44
CA PRO A 151 -11.75 -0.74 36.86
C PRO A 151 -10.58 0.20 36.57
N THR A 152 -9.37 -0.18 36.99
CA THR A 152 -8.15 0.63 36.83
C THR A 152 -7.01 -0.19 36.25
N TYR A 153 -6.06 0.46 35.59
CA TYR A 153 -4.82 -0.15 35.10
C TYR A 153 -3.64 0.81 35.25
N ILE A 154 -2.42 0.29 35.13
CA ILE A 154 -1.19 1.08 35.13
C ILE A 154 -0.71 1.24 33.68
N ASP A 155 -0.53 2.48 33.24
CA ASP A 155 -0.02 2.77 31.91
C ASP A 155 1.51 2.63 31.81
N GLU A 156 2.06 2.77 30.60
CA GLU A 156 3.51 2.66 30.33
C GLU A 156 4.37 3.66 31.12
N LYS A 157 3.76 4.75 31.62
CA LYS A 157 4.42 5.78 32.44
C LYS A 157 4.31 5.48 33.94
N GLY A 158 3.74 4.34 34.32
CA GLY A 158 3.51 3.97 35.71
C GLY A 158 2.35 4.70 36.37
N GLN A 159 1.49 5.38 35.60
CA GLN A 159 0.36 6.15 36.13
C GLN A 159 -0.90 5.30 36.17
N ARG A 160 -1.68 5.48 37.24
CA ARG A 160 -2.99 4.82 37.38
C ARG A 160 -4.02 5.50 36.48
N GLN A 161 -4.64 4.73 35.60
CA GLN A 161 -5.67 5.16 34.67
C GLN A 161 -6.96 4.35 34.89
N PHE A 162 -8.09 4.87 34.42
CA PHE A 162 -9.36 4.15 34.41
C PHE A 162 -9.49 3.32 33.13
N ASP A 163 -9.89 2.07 33.30
CA ASP A 163 -10.27 1.19 32.20
C ASP A 163 -11.73 1.45 31.81
N ASP A 164 -12.07 1.27 30.54
CA ASP A 164 -13.42 1.41 30.01
C ASP A 164 -13.62 0.41 28.86
N MET A 165 -14.88 0.14 28.52
CA MET A 165 -15.29 -0.80 27.48
C MET A 165 -15.92 -0.06 26.30
N ALA A 166 -15.32 -0.22 25.12
CA ALA A 166 -15.91 0.11 23.84
C ALA A 166 -16.81 -1.03 23.37
N ILE A 167 -18.01 -0.68 22.93
CA ILE A 167 -18.98 -1.57 22.28
C ILE A 167 -18.91 -1.29 20.78
N PHE A 168 -18.42 -2.27 20.02
CA PHE A 168 -18.46 -2.23 18.57
C PHE A 168 -19.77 -2.83 18.08
N ALA A 169 -20.54 -2.04 17.35
CA ALA A 169 -21.56 -2.53 16.44
C ALA A 169 -20.91 -3.09 15.19
N MET A 170 -21.30 -4.30 14.80
CA MET A 170 -20.86 -4.96 13.57
C MET A 170 -22.02 -5.02 12.57
N GLY A 171 -21.73 -5.48 11.34
CA GLY A 171 -22.76 -5.76 10.35
C GLY A 171 -23.70 -4.58 10.07
N LYS A 172 -25.00 -4.86 10.01
CA LYS A 172 -26.01 -3.84 9.68
C LYS A 172 -26.12 -2.72 10.72
N LEU A 173 -25.97 -3.03 12.02
CA LEU A 173 -25.98 -2.02 13.07
C LEU A 173 -24.78 -1.07 12.95
N GLY A 174 -23.60 -1.63 12.66
CA GLY A 174 -22.38 -0.86 12.49
C GLY A 174 -22.46 0.10 11.28
N ALA A 175 -23.16 -0.34 10.23
CA ALA A 175 -23.47 0.46 9.05
C ALA A 175 -24.61 1.49 9.22
N GLN A 176 -25.30 1.51 10.36
CA GLN A 176 -26.55 2.26 10.59
C GLN A 176 -27.67 1.91 9.60
N GLU A 177 -27.73 0.62 9.27
CA GLU A 177 -28.64 0.05 8.28
C GLU A 177 -29.42 -1.13 8.89
N LEU A 178 -29.77 -1.07 10.18
CA LEU A 178 -30.42 -2.18 10.89
C LEU A 178 -31.80 -2.52 10.29
N ASN A 179 -32.14 -3.81 10.23
CA ASN A 179 -33.46 -4.26 9.79
C ASN A 179 -34.48 -4.30 10.95
N LEU A 180 -35.78 -4.34 10.64
CA LEU A 180 -36.88 -4.48 11.60
C LEU A 180 -36.70 -5.63 12.60
N SER A 181 -36.35 -6.82 12.11
CA SER A 181 -36.09 -8.00 12.96
C SER A 181 -34.72 -8.61 12.60
N SER A 182 -33.66 -8.05 13.20
CA SER A 182 -32.29 -8.56 13.10
C SER A 182 -31.65 -8.70 14.47
N ASP A 183 -30.69 -9.62 14.56
CA ASP A 183 -29.75 -9.65 15.68
C ASP A 183 -28.86 -8.40 15.63
N ILE A 184 -28.39 -7.97 16.79
CA ILE A 184 -27.34 -6.96 16.94
C ILE A 184 -26.00 -7.68 17.17
N ASP A 185 -25.13 -7.61 16.16
CA ASP A 185 -23.80 -8.19 16.21
C ASP A 185 -22.83 -7.28 16.98
N LEU A 186 -22.27 -7.74 18.10
CA LEU A 186 -21.45 -6.90 18.99
C LEU A 186 -20.07 -7.51 19.27
N ILE A 187 -19.09 -6.62 19.50
CA ILE A 187 -17.77 -6.96 20.04
C ILE A 187 -17.43 -6.00 21.19
N PHE A 188 -17.03 -6.54 22.34
CA PHE A 188 -16.61 -5.75 23.49
C PHE A 188 -15.09 -5.69 23.58
N VAL A 189 -14.53 -4.47 23.56
CA VAL A 189 -13.10 -4.22 23.67
C VAL A 189 -12.84 -3.28 24.83
N HIS A 190 -11.91 -3.63 25.72
CA HIS A 190 -11.48 -2.75 26.82
C HIS A 190 -9.98 -2.43 26.72
N ARG A 191 -9.50 -1.46 27.51
CA ARG A 191 -8.16 -0.89 27.30
C ARG A 191 -7.05 -1.87 27.69
N ALA A 192 -7.07 -2.36 28.93
CA ALA A 192 -5.90 -3.02 29.49
C ALA A 192 -6.22 -3.99 30.62
N ARG A 193 -5.20 -4.76 31.03
CA ARG A 193 -5.28 -5.63 32.21
C ARG A 193 -5.07 -4.81 33.48
N GLY A 194 -5.81 -5.15 34.52
CA GLY A 194 -5.74 -4.47 35.80
C GLY A 194 -6.79 -4.98 36.78
N GLU A 195 -7.02 -4.21 37.83
CA GLU A 195 -7.97 -4.54 38.89
C GLU A 195 -8.84 -3.33 39.22
N THR A 196 -10.05 -3.60 39.69
CA THR A 196 -10.96 -2.57 40.19
C THR A 196 -10.44 -1.97 41.49
N ASP A 197 -10.70 -0.69 41.73
CA ASP A 197 -10.27 0.05 42.91
C ASP A 197 -11.11 -0.20 44.17
N GLY A 198 -11.93 -1.25 44.19
CA GLY A 198 -12.79 -1.63 45.30
C GLY A 198 -12.04 -1.81 46.62
N ASP A 199 -12.51 -1.11 47.63
CA ASP A 199 -12.00 -1.12 48.99
C ASP A 199 -12.95 -1.91 49.92
N LYS A 200 -12.41 -2.98 50.51
CA LYS A 200 -13.12 -3.85 51.47
C LYS A 200 -13.59 -3.08 52.70
N SER A 201 -12.87 -2.04 53.11
CA SER A 201 -13.23 -1.20 54.26
C SER A 201 -14.46 -0.33 53.99
N LYS A 202 -14.75 -0.04 52.71
CA LYS A 202 -15.94 0.70 52.24
C LYS A 202 -17.08 -0.21 51.78
N GLY A 203 -16.99 -1.52 52.06
CA GLY A 203 -18.00 -2.52 51.68
C GLY A 203 -17.93 -2.99 50.21
N THR A 204 -16.92 -2.55 49.45
CA THR A 204 -16.74 -2.92 48.04
C THR A 204 -15.66 -4.01 47.87
N LYS A 205 -15.68 -4.78 46.77
CA LYS A 205 -14.71 -5.87 46.55
C LYS A 205 -13.86 -5.62 45.30
N SER A 206 -12.54 -5.62 45.40
CA SER A 206 -11.70 -5.60 44.20
C SER A 206 -11.75 -6.93 43.43
N ILE A 207 -11.87 -6.87 42.10
CA ILE A 207 -11.80 -7.98 41.15
C ILE A 207 -10.94 -7.59 39.94
N ASP A 208 -10.46 -8.59 39.22
CA ASP A 208 -9.78 -8.44 37.94
C ASP A 208 -10.67 -7.76 36.87
N ASN A 209 -10.11 -6.85 36.07
CA ASN A 209 -10.84 -6.08 35.06
C ASN A 209 -11.50 -6.99 34.02
N LYS A 210 -10.85 -8.07 33.58
CA LYS A 210 -11.46 -9.01 32.63
C LYS A 210 -12.74 -9.62 33.22
N ARG A 211 -12.74 -9.98 34.51
CA ARG A 211 -13.97 -10.46 35.20
C ARG A 211 -15.04 -9.37 35.30
N PHE A 212 -14.65 -8.12 35.54
CA PHE A 212 -15.57 -6.99 35.57
C PHE A 212 -16.24 -6.78 34.20
N MET A 213 -15.45 -6.73 33.12
CA MET A 213 -15.94 -6.50 31.75
C MET A 213 -16.79 -7.67 31.23
N ILE A 214 -16.45 -8.92 31.56
CA ILE A 214 -17.28 -10.09 31.22
C ILE A 214 -18.65 -9.98 31.90
N ARG A 215 -18.71 -9.58 33.19
CA ARG A 215 -19.99 -9.40 33.89
C ARG A 215 -20.82 -8.27 33.31
N LEU A 216 -20.18 -7.15 32.98
CA LEU A 216 -20.81 -6.03 32.29
C LEU A 216 -21.46 -6.49 30.97
N GLY A 217 -20.71 -7.18 30.12
CA GLY A 217 -21.21 -7.72 28.86
C GLY A 217 -22.36 -8.73 29.06
N GLN A 218 -22.25 -9.64 30.02
CA GLN A 218 -23.32 -10.62 30.33
C GLN A 218 -24.61 -9.94 30.79
N SER A 219 -24.51 -8.89 31.61
CA SER A 219 -25.67 -8.13 32.07
C SER A 219 -26.31 -7.30 30.96
N ILE A 220 -25.51 -6.70 30.06
CA ILE A 220 -26.04 -6.01 28.86
C ILE A 220 -26.85 -6.99 28.01
N ILE A 221 -26.26 -8.16 27.68
CA ILE A 221 -26.93 -9.21 26.91
C ILE A 221 -28.21 -9.65 27.61
N LYS A 222 -28.16 -9.89 28.93
CA LYS A 222 -29.33 -10.30 29.71
C LYS A 222 -30.48 -9.30 29.59
N ILE A 223 -30.22 -8.00 29.74
CA ILE A 223 -31.27 -6.98 29.73
C ILE A 223 -31.92 -6.85 28.35
N LEU A 224 -31.14 -6.96 27.27
CA LEU A 224 -31.62 -6.78 25.90
C LEU A 224 -32.24 -8.04 25.28
N ASP A 225 -31.62 -9.21 25.48
CA ASP A 225 -31.93 -10.46 24.77
C ASP A 225 -33.04 -11.28 25.45
N THR A 226 -33.00 -11.38 26.78
CA THR A 226 -33.88 -12.30 27.54
C THR A 226 -35.35 -12.10 27.17
N CYS A 227 -36.02 -13.15 26.68
CA CYS A 227 -37.45 -13.09 26.40
C CYS A 227 -38.27 -13.12 27.72
N THR A 228 -38.95 -12.02 28.04
CA THR A 228 -39.89 -11.90 29.18
C THR A 228 -41.34 -11.96 28.68
N ALA A 229 -42.32 -11.75 29.57
CA ALA A 229 -43.74 -11.68 29.18
C ALA A 229 -44.02 -10.55 28.17
N GLU A 230 -43.24 -9.47 28.22
CA GLU A 230 -43.28 -8.34 27.29
C GLU A 230 -42.40 -8.55 26.03
N GLY A 231 -41.79 -9.73 25.87
CA GLY A 231 -40.91 -10.05 24.74
C GLY A 231 -39.43 -9.76 25.01
N PHE A 232 -38.72 -9.27 24.00
CA PHE A 232 -37.29 -8.94 24.04
C PHE A 232 -37.05 -7.56 23.40
N VAL A 233 -35.88 -6.97 23.63
CA VAL A 233 -35.49 -5.70 22.98
C VAL A 233 -34.76 -6.01 21.67
N PHE A 234 -33.60 -6.68 21.78
CA PHE A 234 -32.81 -7.16 20.64
C PHE A 234 -32.15 -8.49 20.98
N ARG A 235 -32.08 -9.38 19.99
CA ARG A 235 -31.25 -10.60 20.08
C ARG A 235 -29.79 -10.19 19.88
N VAL A 236 -28.89 -10.65 20.75
CA VAL A 236 -27.48 -10.23 20.72
C VAL A 236 -26.59 -11.35 20.22
N ASP A 237 -25.85 -11.10 19.15
CA ASP A 237 -24.88 -12.04 18.61
C ASP A 237 -23.45 -11.59 18.89
N MET A 238 -22.68 -12.46 19.56
CA MET A 238 -21.28 -12.22 19.94
C MET A 238 -20.29 -13.07 19.14
N ARG A 239 -20.74 -13.81 18.11
CA ARG A 239 -19.92 -14.81 17.39
C ARG A 239 -18.81 -14.20 16.53
N LEU A 240 -18.94 -12.93 16.14
CA LEU A 240 -17.93 -12.21 15.37
C LEU A 240 -16.71 -11.74 16.19
N ARG A 241 -16.73 -11.95 17.52
CA ARG A 241 -15.59 -11.59 18.37
C ARG A 241 -14.36 -12.46 18.06
N PRO A 242 -13.14 -11.97 18.33
CA PRO A 242 -11.91 -12.75 18.13
C PRO A 242 -11.98 -14.16 18.74
N TRP A 243 -11.53 -15.16 17.97
CA TRP A 243 -11.63 -16.61 18.29
C TRP A 243 -13.05 -17.18 18.47
N GLY A 244 -14.10 -16.43 18.16
CA GLY A 244 -15.49 -16.90 18.13
C GLY A 244 -16.07 -17.28 19.50
N GLU A 245 -16.97 -18.26 19.53
CA GLU A 245 -17.73 -18.64 20.74
C GLU A 245 -16.88 -19.18 21.89
N GLY A 246 -15.70 -19.73 21.60
CA GLY A 246 -14.79 -20.30 22.60
C GLY A 246 -13.96 -19.27 23.38
N SER A 247 -14.11 -17.99 23.09
CA SER A 247 -13.28 -16.93 23.67
C SER A 247 -14.01 -16.09 24.72
N ASP A 248 -13.22 -15.30 25.45
CA ASP A 248 -13.74 -14.33 26.41
C ASP A 248 -14.72 -13.36 25.75
N LEU A 249 -15.78 -13.00 26.48
CA LEU A 249 -16.81 -12.09 25.98
C LEU A 249 -16.29 -10.67 25.72
N ALA A 250 -15.27 -10.25 26.47
CA ALA A 250 -14.60 -8.96 26.32
C ALA A 250 -13.08 -9.16 26.19
N ILE A 251 -12.49 -8.51 25.20
CA ILE A 251 -11.06 -8.60 24.87
C ILE A 251 -10.34 -7.28 25.20
N HIS A 252 -9.10 -7.34 25.67
CA HIS A 252 -8.28 -6.14 25.87
C HIS A 252 -7.54 -5.75 24.60
N LEU A 253 -7.27 -4.46 24.43
CA LEU A 253 -6.69 -3.87 23.24
C LEU A 253 -5.43 -4.59 22.73
N SER A 254 -4.46 -4.87 23.61
CA SER A 254 -3.21 -5.54 23.20
C SER A 254 -3.42 -6.98 22.74
N ALA A 255 -4.50 -7.65 23.16
CA ALA A 255 -4.83 -8.98 22.66
C ALA A 255 -5.52 -8.90 21.30
N LEU A 256 -6.35 -7.88 21.05
CA LEU A 256 -6.94 -7.63 19.75
C LEU A 256 -5.87 -7.35 18.69
N GLU A 257 -4.90 -6.50 19.01
CA GLU A 257 -3.76 -6.20 18.13
C GLU A 257 -2.97 -7.48 17.77
N LYS A 258 -2.61 -8.27 18.78
CA LYS A 258 -1.93 -9.56 18.57
C LYS A 258 -2.75 -10.53 17.73
N TYR A 259 -4.07 -10.54 17.90
CA TYR A 259 -4.96 -11.38 17.12
C TYR A 259 -4.96 -11.00 15.65
N PHE A 260 -5.15 -9.72 15.32
CA PHE A 260 -5.11 -9.26 13.94
C PHE A 260 -3.75 -9.50 13.28
N ALA A 261 -2.66 -9.27 14.01
CA ALA A 261 -1.32 -9.48 13.48
C ALA A 261 -1.00 -10.97 13.19
N ALA A 262 -1.45 -11.89 14.04
CA ALA A 262 -1.08 -13.31 13.94
C ALA A 262 -2.13 -14.19 13.24
N HIS A 263 -3.41 -13.84 13.35
CA HIS A 263 -4.53 -14.73 13.01
C HIS A 263 -5.61 -14.06 12.15
N GLY A 264 -5.52 -12.75 11.89
CA GLY A 264 -6.54 -11.98 11.18
C GLY A 264 -6.76 -12.46 9.75
N ARG A 265 -7.94 -13.05 9.50
CA ARG A 265 -8.32 -13.65 8.21
C ARG A 265 -8.94 -12.63 7.26
N ALA A 266 -9.02 -12.97 5.98
CA ALA A 266 -9.59 -12.10 4.96
C ALA A 266 -11.08 -11.82 5.16
N TRP A 267 -11.88 -12.82 5.54
CA TRP A 267 -13.30 -12.65 5.82
C TRP A 267 -13.56 -11.77 7.05
N GLU A 268 -12.65 -11.74 8.03
CA GLU A 268 -12.78 -10.86 9.19
C GLU A 268 -12.64 -9.40 8.77
N ARG A 269 -11.84 -9.10 7.74
CA ARG A 269 -11.76 -7.73 7.19
C ARG A 269 -13.11 -7.27 6.62
N PHE A 270 -13.89 -8.17 6.02
CA PHE A 270 -15.27 -7.86 5.59
C PHE A 270 -16.17 -7.54 6.78
N ALA A 271 -16.08 -8.30 7.86
CA ALA A 271 -16.88 -8.02 9.05
C ALA A 271 -16.49 -6.66 9.69
N TRP A 272 -15.19 -6.41 9.82
CA TRP A 272 -14.65 -5.20 10.44
C TRP A 272 -14.78 -3.94 9.56
N LEU A 273 -15.06 -4.07 8.26
CA LEU A 273 -15.41 -2.93 7.40
C LEU A 273 -16.58 -2.14 7.98
N LYS A 274 -17.60 -2.83 8.50
CA LYS A 274 -18.80 -2.22 9.09
C LYS A 274 -18.67 -1.90 10.58
N ALA A 275 -17.54 -2.22 11.23
CA ALA A 275 -17.37 -2.00 12.66
C ALA A 275 -17.44 -0.51 13.02
N ARG A 276 -18.25 -0.17 14.04
CA ARG A 276 -18.42 1.19 14.56
C ARG A 276 -18.52 1.17 16.09
N VAL A 277 -17.79 2.05 16.77
CA VAL A 277 -17.93 2.24 18.22
C VAL A 277 -19.23 3.00 18.48
N ILE A 278 -20.07 2.45 19.37
CA ILE A 278 -21.41 3.00 19.66
C ILE A 278 -21.36 4.00 20.80
N ASN A 279 -20.75 3.61 21.91
CA ASN A 279 -20.71 4.41 23.13
C ASN A 279 -19.55 5.41 23.10
N GLU A 280 -19.71 6.49 23.86
CA GLU A 280 -18.62 7.43 24.09
C GLU A 280 -17.47 6.72 24.81
N VAL A 281 -16.26 6.97 24.32
CA VAL A 281 -14.99 6.58 24.91
C VAL A 281 -14.04 7.78 24.76
N ASP A 282 -13.05 7.90 25.64
CA ASP A 282 -12.13 9.03 25.54
C ASP A 282 -11.28 8.98 24.26
N ASP A 283 -10.88 10.16 23.78
CA ASP A 283 -10.16 10.34 22.51
C ASP A 283 -8.89 9.48 22.41
N ARG A 284 -8.19 9.27 23.53
CA ARG A 284 -7.00 8.43 23.57
C ARG A 284 -7.37 6.97 23.33
N PHE A 285 -8.47 6.47 23.90
CA PHE A 285 -8.94 5.11 23.63
C PHE A 285 -9.34 4.96 22.17
N ASN A 286 -10.11 5.91 21.65
CA ASN A 286 -10.59 5.85 20.27
C ASN A 286 -9.44 5.84 19.27
N SER A 287 -8.45 6.73 19.47
CA SER A 287 -7.24 6.78 18.64
C SER A 287 -6.46 5.47 18.66
N GLN A 288 -6.39 4.81 19.83
CA GLN A 288 -5.74 3.51 19.96
C GLN A 288 -6.50 2.40 19.22
N LEU A 289 -7.83 2.37 19.32
CA LEU A 289 -8.67 1.44 18.57
C LEU A 289 -8.52 1.63 17.06
N GLU A 290 -8.58 2.87 16.59
CA GLU A 290 -8.39 3.23 15.17
C GLU A 290 -7.02 2.82 14.66
N SER A 291 -5.95 3.03 15.45
CA SER A 291 -4.58 2.64 15.08
C SER A 291 -4.41 1.14 14.86
N ILE A 292 -5.27 0.32 15.45
CA ILE A 292 -5.25 -1.15 15.31
C ILE A 292 -6.18 -1.61 14.19
N ILE A 293 -7.41 -1.06 14.13
CA ILE A 293 -8.45 -1.52 13.20
C ILE A 293 -8.19 -1.02 11.79
N LYS A 294 -7.82 0.25 11.62
CA LYS A 294 -7.67 0.87 10.30
C LYS A 294 -6.61 0.16 9.45
N PRO A 295 -5.40 -0.15 9.95
CA PRO A 295 -4.40 -0.88 9.16
C PRO A 295 -4.80 -2.34 8.85
N PHE A 296 -5.60 -2.96 9.71
CA PHE A 296 -6.09 -4.33 9.51
C PHE A 296 -7.10 -4.40 8.35
N VAL A 297 -8.03 -3.44 8.30
CA VAL A 297 -9.13 -3.39 7.31
C VAL A 297 -8.68 -2.74 6.00
N PHE A 298 -8.14 -1.51 6.06
CA PHE A 298 -7.86 -0.66 4.90
C PHE A 298 -6.38 -0.68 4.54
N ARG A 299 -5.96 -1.74 3.86
CA ARG A 299 -4.57 -1.91 3.42
C ARG A 299 -4.25 -0.95 2.27
N TYR A 300 -3.25 -0.09 2.45
CA TYR A 300 -2.80 0.82 1.38
C TYR A 300 -2.22 0.04 0.17
N TYR A 301 -1.48 -1.03 0.46
CA TYR A 301 -0.97 -1.96 -0.54
C TYR A 301 -1.77 -3.25 -0.48
N VAL A 302 -2.55 -3.47 -1.52
CA VAL A 302 -3.32 -4.69 -1.71
C VAL A 302 -2.47 -5.59 -2.60
N ASP A 303 -1.96 -6.65 -2.00
CA ASP A 303 -1.15 -7.66 -2.66
C ASP A 303 -2.02 -8.72 -3.35
N TYR A 304 -1.38 -9.60 -4.12
CA TYR A 304 -2.06 -10.70 -4.79
C TYR A 304 -2.74 -11.69 -3.82
N SER A 305 -2.30 -11.78 -2.56
CA SER A 305 -2.95 -12.62 -1.55
C SER A 305 -4.33 -12.10 -1.17
N ALA A 306 -4.53 -10.77 -1.21
CA ALA A 306 -5.83 -10.17 -0.99
C ALA A 306 -6.82 -10.53 -2.11
N PHE A 307 -6.40 -10.44 -3.38
CA PHE A 307 -7.24 -10.82 -4.52
C PHE A 307 -7.57 -12.32 -4.51
N ALA A 308 -6.60 -13.18 -4.19
CA ALA A 308 -6.84 -14.61 -4.03
C ALA A 308 -7.90 -14.90 -2.96
N ALA A 309 -7.81 -14.22 -1.81
CA ALA A 309 -8.80 -14.37 -0.75
C ALA A 309 -10.20 -13.87 -1.16
N LEU A 310 -10.29 -12.80 -1.97
CA LEU A 310 -11.58 -12.35 -2.53
C LEU A 310 -12.20 -13.42 -3.43
N ARG A 311 -11.42 -14.08 -4.28
CA ARG A 311 -11.91 -15.19 -5.13
C ARG A 311 -12.40 -16.37 -4.31
N GLU A 312 -11.64 -16.75 -3.28
CA GLU A 312 -12.02 -17.84 -2.38
C GLU A 312 -13.38 -17.54 -1.71
N MET A 313 -13.56 -16.31 -1.21
CA MET A 313 -14.83 -15.89 -0.62
C MET A 313 -15.98 -15.87 -1.65
N LYS A 314 -15.74 -15.37 -2.87
CA LYS A 314 -16.73 -15.42 -3.96
C LYS A 314 -17.15 -16.86 -4.27
N SER A 315 -16.18 -17.77 -4.40
CA SER A 315 -16.43 -19.20 -4.65
C SER A 315 -17.22 -19.86 -3.51
N LEU A 316 -16.89 -19.56 -2.25
CA LEU A 316 -17.66 -20.03 -1.09
C LEU A 316 -19.12 -19.55 -1.14
N ILE A 317 -19.35 -18.28 -1.51
CA ILE A 317 -20.71 -17.74 -1.68
C ILE A 317 -21.46 -18.50 -2.79
N GLN A 318 -20.85 -18.66 -3.97
CA GLN A 318 -21.46 -19.37 -5.09
C GLN A 318 -21.76 -20.84 -4.78
N ASN A 319 -20.83 -21.56 -4.14
CA ASN A 319 -21.02 -22.95 -3.74
C ASN A 319 -22.14 -23.10 -2.71
N GLN A 320 -22.25 -22.19 -1.75
CA GLN A 320 -23.36 -22.18 -0.79
C GLN A 320 -24.72 -21.95 -1.46
N VAL A 321 -24.78 -21.14 -2.52
CA VAL A 321 -26.00 -20.92 -3.29
C VAL A 321 -26.37 -22.20 -4.06
N ALA A 322 -25.40 -22.80 -4.76
CA ALA A 322 -25.62 -24.02 -5.53
C ALA A 322 -26.10 -25.20 -4.66
N GLN A 323 -25.60 -25.33 -3.43
CA GLN A 323 -25.98 -26.42 -2.51
C GLN A 323 -27.37 -26.27 -1.89
N ARG A 324 -27.94 -25.06 -1.86
CA ARG A 324 -29.15 -24.79 -1.06
C ARG A 324 -30.47 -24.89 -1.84
N GLU A 325 -30.47 -24.81 -3.17
CA GLU A 325 -31.67 -24.75 -4.03
C GLU A 325 -32.76 -23.76 -3.54
N ASP A 326 -32.40 -22.75 -2.74
CA ASP A 326 -33.32 -21.87 -2.00
C ASP A 326 -33.57 -20.57 -2.80
N LEU A 327 -34.28 -20.69 -3.93
CA LEU A 327 -34.60 -19.58 -4.83
C LEU A 327 -35.47 -18.48 -4.19
N ASP A 328 -36.10 -18.79 -3.06
CA ASP A 328 -37.02 -17.89 -2.37
C ASP A 328 -36.35 -17.01 -1.31
N ASN A 329 -35.01 -17.08 -1.17
CA ASN A 329 -34.26 -16.25 -0.23
C ASN A 329 -33.78 -14.94 -0.87
N VAL A 330 -34.21 -13.78 -0.36
CA VAL A 330 -33.84 -12.47 -0.93
C VAL A 330 -32.44 -12.00 -0.53
N LYS A 331 -31.88 -12.54 0.56
CA LYS A 331 -30.53 -12.19 1.03
C LYS A 331 -29.47 -13.11 0.47
N LEU A 332 -29.72 -14.42 0.51
CA LEU A 332 -28.72 -15.45 0.23
C LEU A 332 -28.83 -16.06 -1.17
N GLY A 333 -29.94 -15.87 -1.88
CA GLY A 333 -30.09 -16.34 -3.26
C GLY A 333 -29.19 -15.57 -4.24
N ALA A 334 -28.98 -16.13 -5.44
CA ALA A 334 -28.19 -15.49 -6.49
C ALA A 334 -28.74 -14.11 -6.85
N GLY A 335 -27.87 -13.10 -6.87
CA GLY A 335 -28.24 -11.71 -7.11
C GLY A 335 -28.97 -11.05 -5.92
N GLY A 336 -28.84 -11.61 -4.71
CA GLY A 336 -29.47 -11.08 -3.50
C GLY A 336 -28.66 -9.99 -2.78
N ILE A 337 -29.12 -9.59 -1.60
CA ILE A 337 -28.49 -8.53 -0.78
C ILE A 337 -27.01 -8.83 -0.50
N ARG A 338 -26.66 -10.08 -0.20
CA ARG A 338 -25.29 -10.49 0.12
C ARG A 338 -24.33 -10.27 -1.06
N ASP A 339 -24.80 -10.48 -2.29
CA ASP A 339 -23.98 -10.30 -3.49
C ASP A 339 -23.69 -8.82 -3.71
N ILE A 340 -24.67 -7.93 -3.48
CA ILE A 340 -24.45 -6.47 -3.50
C ILE A 340 -23.43 -6.08 -2.43
N GLU A 341 -23.64 -6.52 -1.18
CA GLU A 341 -22.73 -6.21 -0.08
C GLU A 341 -21.30 -6.70 -0.36
N PHE A 342 -21.16 -7.89 -0.95
CA PHE A 342 -19.87 -8.43 -1.34
C PHE A 342 -19.19 -7.55 -2.39
N VAL A 343 -19.92 -7.16 -3.45
CA VAL A 343 -19.38 -6.28 -4.50
C VAL A 343 -18.85 -4.98 -3.91
N VAL A 344 -19.67 -4.30 -3.12
CA VAL A 344 -19.28 -3.01 -2.52
C VAL A 344 -18.08 -3.17 -1.59
N GLN A 345 -18.12 -4.17 -0.70
CA GLN A 345 -17.08 -4.37 0.32
C GLN A 345 -15.75 -4.84 -0.28
N ALA A 346 -15.76 -5.67 -1.33
CA ALA A 346 -14.50 -6.05 -1.98
C ALA A 346 -13.81 -4.84 -2.63
N PHE A 347 -14.56 -3.90 -3.24
CA PHE A 347 -13.97 -2.64 -3.68
C PHE A 347 -13.43 -1.80 -2.51
N GLN A 348 -14.17 -1.70 -1.39
CA GLN A 348 -13.68 -1.00 -0.20
C GLN A 348 -12.38 -1.60 0.36
N LEU A 349 -12.21 -2.92 0.32
CA LEU A 349 -10.96 -3.56 0.75
C LEU A 349 -9.81 -3.35 -0.23
N ILE A 350 -10.10 -3.26 -1.54
CA ILE A 350 -9.07 -3.03 -2.57
C ILE A 350 -8.60 -1.57 -2.56
N TYR A 351 -9.54 -0.63 -2.46
CA TYR A 351 -9.28 0.80 -2.72
C TYR A 351 -9.38 1.68 -1.48
N GLY A 352 -10.06 1.26 -0.41
CA GLY A 352 -10.29 2.07 0.77
C GLY A 352 -9.03 2.44 1.56
N GLY A 353 -7.94 1.68 1.41
CA GLY A 353 -6.63 2.08 1.94
C GLY A 353 -6.02 3.31 1.24
N ARG A 354 -6.45 3.61 0.00
CA ARG A 354 -5.97 4.75 -0.80
C ARG A 354 -6.97 5.90 -0.86
N HIS A 355 -8.26 5.59 -0.75
CA HIS A 355 -9.36 6.53 -0.83
C HIS A 355 -10.18 6.49 0.46
N SER A 356 -9.93 7.43 1.37
CA SER A 356 -10.56 7.47 2.69
C SER A 356 -12.08 7.67 2.63
N GLN A 357 -12.59 8.21 1.53
CA GLN A 357 -14.02 8.32 1.25
C GLN A 357 -14.72 6.95 1.16
N LEU A 358 -13.99 5.88 0.87
CA LEU A 358 -14.50 4.51 0.88
C LEU A 358 -14.47 3.87 2.27
N GLU A 359 -14.02 4.57 3.32
CA GLU A 359 -14.03 4.06 4.70
C GLU A 359 -15.43 4.12 5.36
N VAL A 360 -16.43 4.65 4.64
CA VAL A 360 -17.82 4.72 5.05
C VAL A 360 -18.42 3.33 5.30
N LYS A 361 -19.28 3.23 6.33
CA LYS A 361 -19.85 1.94 6.78
C LYS A 361 -21.11 1.54 6.02
N SER A 362 -21.89 2.52 5.59
CA SER A 362 -23.14 2.33 4.84
C SER A 362 -22.84 1.81 3.42
N CYS A 363 -23.61 0.78 3.02
CA CYS A 363 -23.50 0.16 1.71
C CYS A 363 -23.86 1.15 0.59
N LEU A 364 -24.93 1.94 0.77
CA LEU A 364 -25.37 2.95 -0.20
C LEU A 364 -24.36 4.09 -0.35
N LYS A 365 -23.83 4.61 0.76
CA LYS A 365 -22.79 5.66 0.71
C LYS A 365 -21.50 5.13 0.08
N ALA A 366 -21.13 3.88 0.35
CA ALA A 366 -19.98 3.25 -0.27
C ALA A 366 -20.18 3.09 -1.79
N MET A 367 -21.36 2.64 -2.25
CA MET A 367 -21.69 2.58 -3.68
C MET A 367 -21.59 3.93 -4.36
N GLN A 368 -22.11 4.99 -3.72
CA GLN A 368 -22.02 6.35 -4.26
C GLN A 368 -20.55 6.78 -4.40
N ALA A 369 -19.74 6.58 -3.37
CA ALA A 369 -18.31 6.90 -3.44
C ALA A 369 -17.59 6.08 -4.52
N LEU A 370 -17.95 4.81 -4.73
CA LEU A 370 -17.38 4.00 -5.81
C LEU A 370 -17.71 4.57 -7.21
N ASN A 371 -18.91 5.12 -7.39
CA ASN A 371 -19.29 5.80 -8.63
C ASN A 371 -18.51 7.12 -8.80
N GLU A 372 -18.37 7.91 -7.73
CA GLU A 372 -17.63 9.20 -7.76
C GLU A 372 -16.14 9.04 -8.12
N PHE A 373 -15.55 7.86 -7.91
CA PHE A 373 -14.18 7.53 -8.30
C PHE A 373 -14.07 6.70 -9.59
N ASP A 374 -15.17 6.53 -10.33
CA ASP A 374 -15.25 5.74 -11.56
C ASP A 374 -14.81 4.26 -11.39
N PHE A 375 -14.95 3.69 -10.18
CA PHE A 375 -14.68 2.27 -9.94
C PHE A 375 -15.82 1.36 -10.41
N ILE A 376 -17.02 1.91 -10.46
CA ILE A 376 -18.20 1.33 -11.10
C ILE A 376 -18.80 2.37 -12.04
N ASP A 377 -19.38 1.94 -13.14
CA ASP A 377 -20.06 2.84 -14.09
C ASP A 377 -21.46 3.24 -13.57
N ASP A 378 -21.98 4.34 -14.11
CA ASP A 378 -23.28 4.90 -13.72
C ASP A 378 -24.42 3.87 -13.84
N ASP A 379 -24.45 3.06 -14.92
CA ASP A 379 -25.51 2.06 -15.10
C ASP A 379 -25.43 0.99 -14.01
N THR A 380 -24.23 0.49 -13.70
CA THR A 380 -24.00 -0.45 -12.60
C THR A 380 -24.41 0.15 -11.25
N TYR A 381 -24.01 1.39 -10.97
CA TYR A 381 -24.37 2.09 -9.73
C TYR A 381 -25.90 2.18 -9.54
N HIS A 382 -26.61 2.76 -10.51
CA HIS A 382 -28.06 2.95 -10.41
C HIS A 382 -28.82 1.60 -10.29
N ASN A 383 -28.33 0.56 -10.98
CA ASN A 383 -28.92 -0.78 -10.89
C ASN A 383 -28.72 -1.42 -9.51
N LEU A 384 -27.50 -1.39 -8.96
CA LEU A 384 -27.20 -1.94 -7.63
C LEU A 384 -27.92 -1.16 -6.53
N GLU A 385 -27.96 0.17 -6.63
CA GLU A 385 -28.63 1.04 -5.67
C GLU A 385 -30.14 0.76 -5.61
N ALA A 386 -30.79 0.70 -6.78
CA ALA A 386 -32.20 0.38 -6.88
C ALA A 386 -32.51 -1.04 -6.38
N ALA A 387 -31.67 -2.03 -6.72
CA ALA A 387 -31.82 -3.40 -6.24
C ALA A 387 -31.65 -3.51 -4.73
N TYR A 388 -30.67 -2.81 -4.14
CA TYR A 388 -30.43 -2.82 -2.70
C TYR A 388 -31.64 -2.25 -1.94
N ARG A 389 -32.14 -1.08 -2.34
CA ARG A 389 -33.35 -0.49 -1.73
C ARG A 389 -34.56 -1.42 -1.86
N PHE A 390 -34.74 -2.01 -3.04
CA PHE A 390 -35.83 -2.95 -3.29
C PHE A 390 -35.74 -4.17 -2.36
N PHE A 391 -34.62 -4.89 -2.35
CA PHE A 391 -34.49 -6.09 -1.53
C PHE A 391 -34.60 -5.82 -0.03
N ARG A 392 -34.08 -4.68 0.45
CA ARG A 392 -34.21 -4.29 1.86
C ARG A 392 -35.66 -4.02 2.25
N ARG A 393 -36.45 -3.37 1.38
CA ARG A 393 -37.89 -3.18 1.60
C ARG A 393 -38.66 -4.50 1.57
N VAL A 394 -38.29 -5.42 0.67
CA VAL A 394 -38.86 -6.78 0.65
C VAL A 394 -38.51 -7.53 1.94
N GLU A 395 -37.26 -7.48 2.37
CA GLU A 395 -36.80 -8.08 3.63
C GLU A 395 -37.58 -7.52 4.82
N HIS A 396 -37.79 -6.20 4.90
CA HIS A 396 -38.63 -5.57 5.92
C HIS A 396 -40.08 -6.03 5.87
N GLY A 397 -40.69 -6.07 4.68
CA GLY A 397 -42.07 -6.55 4.50
C GLY A 397 -42.24 -7.98 4.99
N ILE A 398 -41.29 -8.88 4.69
CA ILE A 398 -41.29 -10.26 5.18
C ILE A 398 -41.18 -10.31 6.71
N GLN A 399 -40.26 -9.54 7.29
CA GLN A 399 -40.02 -9.51 8.73
C GLN A 399 -41.19 -8.92 9.52
N ALA A 400 -41.83 -7.88 8.97
CA ALA A 400 -42.92 -7.16 9.60
C ALA A 400 -44.15 -8.04 9.87
N ILE A 401 -44.40 -9.08 9.06
CA ILE A 401 -45.60 -9.93 9.19
C ILE A 401 -45.74 -10.48 10.62
N HIS A 402 -44.65 -11.00 11.18
CA HIS A 402 -44.66 -11.70 12.47
C HIS A 402 -43.51 -11.31 13.40
N ASP A 403 -42.76 -10.25 13.09
CA ASP A 403 -41.53 -9.88 13.81
C ASP A 403 -40.52 -11.05 13.87
N GLN A 404 -40.27 -11.64 12.71
CA GLN A 404 -39.44 -12.84 12.57
C GLN A 404 -38.20 -12.54 11.72
N GLN A 405 -37.06 -13.12 12.13
CA GLN A 405 -35.79 -13.02 11.42
C GLN A 405 -35.76 -13.99 10.24
N THR A 406 -36.58 -13.73 9.23
CA THR A 406 -36.65 -14.50 7.99
C THR A 406 -36.33 -13.60 6.79
N GLN A 407 -35.71 -14.21 5.78
CA GLN A 407 -35.45 -13.60 4.47
C GLN A 407 -36.07 -14.44 3.33
N LYS A 408 -36.93 -15.41 3.67
CA LYS A 408 -37.62 -16.27 2.71
C LYS A 408 -38.97 -15.68 2.37
N LEU A 409 -39.33 -15.72 1.09
CA LEU A 409 -40.65 -15.34 0.63
C LEU A 409 -41.72 -16.25 1.27
N PRO A 410 -42.91 -15.71 1.61
CA PRO A 410 -44.00 -16.52 2.14
C PRO A 410 -44.55 -17.49 1.08
N HIS A 411 -44.99 -18.66 1.51
CA HIS A 411 -45.69 -19.64 0.65
C HIS A 411 -47.22 -19.58 0.77
N ASN A 412 -47.74 -18.95 1.83
CA ASN A 412 -49.18 -18.79 2.00
C ASN A 412 -49.72 -17.76 0.98
N PRO A 413 -50.72 -18.12 0.15
CA PRO A 413 -51.30 -17.21 -0.85
C PRO A 413 -51.81 -15.88 -0.28
N GLU A 414 -52.39 -15.89 0.92
CA GLU A 414 -52.87 -14.67 1.58
C GLU A 414 -51.70 -13.76 1.97
N CYS A 415 -50.64 -14.32 2.56
CA CYS A 415 -49.44 -13.57 2.91
C CYS A 415 -48.71 -13.05 1.66
N GLN A 416 -48.70 -13.82 0.56
CA GLN A 416 -48.15 -13.38 -0.73
C GLN A 416 -48.92 -12.19 -1.30
N HIS A 417 -50.25 -12.28 -1.30
CA HIS A 417 -51.13 -11.20 -1.75
C HIS A 417 -50.92 -9.93 -0.92
N ASN A 418 -50.97 -10.04 0.41
CA ASN A 418 -50.80 -8.92 1.32
C ASN A 418 -49.41 -8.27 1.21
N LEU A 419 -48.35 -9.08 1.07
CA LEU A 419 -46.98 -8.60 0.91
C LEU A 419 -46.83 -7.83 -0.41
N ALA A 420 -47.37 -8.34 -1.53
CA ALA A 420 -47.34 -7.65 -2.81
C ALA A 420 -48.01 -6.28 -2.73
N LEU A 421 -49.23 -6.21 -2.17
CA LEU A 421 -49.97 -4.97 -2.00
C LEU A 421 -49.24 -3.97 -1.08
N THR A 422 -48.70 -4.44 0.04
CA THR A 422 -47.94 -3.60 0.99
C THR A 422 -46.69 -3.00 0.36
N LEU A 423 -46.02 -3.75 -0.52
CA LEU A 423 -44.86 -3.26 -1.28
C LEU A 423 -45.24 -2.37 -2.47
N GLY A 424 -46.54 -2.25 -2.77
CA GLY A 424 -47.11 -1.41 -3.83
C GLY A 424 -47.22 -2.06 -5.20
N PHE A 425 -47.34 -3.39 -5.26
CA PHE A 425 -47.59 -4.15 -6.48
C PHE A 425 -49.06 -4.56 -6.59
N ASP A 426 -49.58 -4.63 -7.82
CA ASP A 426 -50.97 -5.04 -8.06
C ASP A 426 -51.25 -6.50 -7.69
N ASN A 427 -50.24 -7.37 -7.86
CA ASN A 427 -50.34 -8.80 -7.58
C ASN A 427 -48.95 -9.43 -7.37
N TRP A 428 -48.96 -10.70 -6.94
CA TRP A 428 -47.75 -11.46 -6.64
C TRP A 428 -46.84 -11.70 -7.86
N ASP A 429 -47.43 -11.93 -9.05
CA ASP A 429 -46.66 -12.18 -10.27
C ASP A 429 -45.87 -10.94 -10.71
N ALA A 430 -46.48 -9.76 -10.63
CA ALA A 430 -45.82 -8.48 -10.90
C ALA A 430 -44.65 -8.23 -9.95
N PHE A 431 -44.83 -8.57 -8.66
CA PHE A 431 -43.76 -8.53 -7.66
C PHE A 431 -42.61 -9.50 -8.01
N LEU A 432 -42.91 -10.76 -8.33
CA LEU A 432 -41.90 -11.77 -8.67
C LEU A 432 -41.12 -11.41 -9.94
N GLN A 433 -41.79 -10.84 -10.95
CA GLN A 433 -41.11 -10.37 -12.15
C GLN A 433 -40.07 -9.29 -11.79
N ARG A 434 -40.47 -8.29 -11.00
CA ARG A 434 -39.58 -7.21 -10.56
C ARG A 434 -38.42 -7.73 -9.70
N LEU A 435 -38.69 -8.67 -8.79
CA LEU A 435 -37.69 -9.33 -7.96
C LEU A 435 -36.61 -10.01 -8.82
N ASN A 436 -37.03 -10.76 -9.84
CA ASN A 436 -36.12 -11.47 -10.72
C ASN A 436 -35.33 -10.54 -11.65
N GLU A 437 -35.92 -9.42 -12.08
CA GLU A 437 -35.20 -8.36 -12.80
C GLU A 437 -34.04 -7.80 -11.96
N HIS A 438 -34.31 -7.42 -10.71
CA HIS A 438 -33.25 -6.92 -9.81
C HIS A 438 -32.17 -7.99 -9.53
N ARG A 439 -32.55 -9.25 -9.35
CA ARG A 439 -31.57 -10.35 -9.16
C ARG A 439 -30.62 -10.49 -10.34
N ARG A 440 -31.13 -10.44 -11.58
CA ARG A 440 -30.27 -10.49 -12.79
C ARG A 440 -29.32 -9.30 -12.86
N ASN A 441 -29.81 -8.11 -12.54
CA ASN A 441 -29.00 -6.88 -12.59
C ASN A 441 -27.87 -6.89 -11.55
N VAL A 442 -28.02 -7.58 -10.42
CA VAL A 442 -26.97 -7.74 -9.40
C VAL A 442 -26.02 -8.89 -9.75
N HIS A 443 -26.55 -9.98 -10.28
CA HIS A 443 -25.75 -11.15 -10.62
C HIS A 443 -24.65 -10.83 -11.64
N LEU A 444 -24.93 -9.96 -12.62
CA LEU A 444 -23.98 -9.56 -13.65
C LEU A 444 -22.71 -8.88 -13.08
N PRO A 445 -22.79 -7.78 -12.30
CA PRO A 445 -21.64 -7.20 -11.61
C PRO A 445 -20.91 -8.17 -10.69
N PHE A 446 -21.65 -8.99 -9.92
CA PHE A 446 -21.05 -9.97 -9.00
C PHE A 446 -20.23 -11.02 -9.75
N ASP A 447 -20.73 -11.52 -10.89
CA ASP A 447 -20.05 -12.52 -11.69
C ASP A 447 -18.80 -11.95 -12.38
N ARG A 448 -18.87 -10.71 -12.88
CA ARG A 448 -17.72 -10.00 -13.44
C ARG A 448 -16.68 -9.58 -12.39
N MET A 449 -17.07 -9.54 -11.12
CA MET A 449 -16.21 -9.08 -10.04
C MET A 449 -15.10 -10.08 -9.73
N VAL A 450 -13.85 -9.60 -9.72
CA VAL A 450 -12.65 -10.42 -9.54
C VAL A 450 -12.62 -11.52 -10.61
N THR A 451 -12.00 -11.20 -11.76
CA THR A 451 -11.78 -12.18 -12.83
C THR A 451 -11.28 -13.48 -12.23
N GLU A 452 -11.85 -14.63 -12.63
CA GLU A 452 -11.24 -15.94 -12.36
C GLU A 452 -9.74 -15.85 -12.65
N ARG A 453 -8.90 -16.62 -11.94
CA ARG A 453 -7.44 -16.65 -12.14
C ARG A 453 -7.15 -16.38 -13.61
N GLN A 454 -6.29 -15.42 -13.92
CA GLN A 454 -5.83 -15.25 -15.30
C GLN A 454 -5.29 -16.61 -15.70
N THR A 455 -6.14 -17.36 -16.39
CA THR A 455 -5.77 -18.62 -16.98
C THR A 455 -4.96 -18.13 -18.17
N PRO A 456 -3.71 -18.59 -18.33
CA PRO A 456 -2.85 -18.12 -19.39
C PRO A 456 -3.67 -18.00 -20.67
N THR A 457 -3.53 -16.89 -21.39
CA THR A 457 -4.36 -16.58 -22.58
C THR A 457 -4.26 -17.65 -23.68
N ASN A 458 -3.49 -18.73 -23.46
CA ASN A 458 -3.46 -19.90 -24.33
C ASN A 458 -3.06 -21.27 -23.72
N THR A 459 -2.97 -21.50 -22.40
CA THR A 459 -2.54 -22.83 -21.90
C THR A 459 -3.16 -23.24 -20.56
N ALA A 460 -3.66 -24.47 -20.52
CA ALA A 460 -4.14 -25.13 -19.30
C ALA A 460 -3.01 -25.27 -18.27
N VAL A 461 -3.38 -25.21 -16.98
CA VAL A 461 -2.54 -25.62 -15.84
C VAL A 461 -1.79 -26.90 -16.21
N ALA A 462 -0.47 -26.95 -15.95
CA ALA A 462 0.38 -28.07 -16.32
C ALA A 462 -0.32 -29.42 -16.13
N SER A 463 -0.53 -30.14 -17.23
CA SER A 463 -1.06 -31.49 -17.16
C SER A 463 -0.04 -32.39 -16.47
N SER A 464 -0.47 -33.58 -16.01
CA SER A 464 0.46 -34.62 -15.54
C SER A 464 1.60 -34.89 -16.54
N ASP A 465 1.35 -34.62 -17.82
CA ASP A 465 2.27 -34.86 -18.93
C ASP A 465 3.41 -33.82 -18.97
N GLU A 466 3.19 -32.58 -18.52
CA GLU A 466 4.24 -31.56 -18.47
C GLU A 466 5.27 -31.86 -17.37
N LEU A 467 4.84 -32.43 -16.23
CA LEU A 467 5.76 -32.86 -15.17
C LEU A 467 6.69 -33.99 -15.63
N GLN A 468 6.17 -34.93 -16.43
CA GLN A 468 6.98 -35.98 -17.06
C GLN A 468 7.92 -35.38 -18.11
N SER A 469 7.43 -34.45 -18.92
CA SER A 469 8.23 -33.77 -19.96
C SER A 469 9.40 -32.99 -19.36
N LEU A 470 9.24 -32.37 -18.18
CA LEU A 470 10.34 -31.70 -17.50
C LEU A 470 11.44 -32.68 -17.09
N ASP A 471 11.07 -33.87 -16.63
CA ASP A 471 12.05 -34.89 -16.27
C ASP A 471 12.84 -35.40 -17.48
N GLU A 472 12.26 -35.40 -18.69
CA GLU A 472 13.00 -35.73 -19.91
C GLU A 472 14.00 -34.63 -20.35
N VAL A 473 13.71 -33.37 -20.01
CA VAL A 473 14.52 -32.18 -20.38
C VAL A 473 15.71 -31.96 -19.44
N LEU A 474 15.56 -32.25 -18.15
CA LEU A 474 16.58 -31.97 -17.15
C LEU A 474 17.74 -32.97 -17.18
N ASN A 475 18.96 -32.47 -16.98
CA ASN A 475 20.12 -33.34 -16.75
C ASN A 475 20.10 -33.94 -15.33
N GLU A 476 20.85 -35.03 -15.13
CA GLU A 476 20.90 -35.76 -13.85
C GLU A 476 21.24 -34.86 -12.65
N ASP A 477 22.16 -33.91 -12.81
CA ASP A 477 22.55 -32.98 -11.75
C ASP A 477 21.38 -32.07 -11.32
N ASN A 478 20.61 -31.57 -12.29
CA ASN A 478 19.49 -30.67 -12.04
C ASN A 478 18.26 -31.42 -11.52
N LYS A 479 18.04 -32.67 -11.94
CA LYS A 479 17.06 -33.56 -11.32
C LYS A 479 17.35 -33.76 -9.85
N ALA A 480 18.60 -34.10 -9.52
CA ALA A 480 19.03 -34.27 -8.13
C ALA A 480 18.83 -33.00 -7.29
N LYS A 481 19.13 -31.80 -7.85
CA LYS A 481 18.87 -30.52 -7.17
C LYS A 481 17.38 -30.28 -6.91
N LEU A 482 16.53 -30.57 -7.88
CA LEU A 482 15.08 -30.41 -7.75
C LEU A 482 14.52 -31.36 -6.68
N GLU A 483 14.95 -32.63 -6.68
CA GLU A 483 14.60 -33.59 -5.62
C GLU A 483 15.10 -33.15 -4.24
N GLN A 484 16.32 -32.62 -4.17
CA GLN A 484 16.89 -32.08 -2.93
C GLN A 484 16.07 -30.89 -2.39
N PHE A 485 15.59 -30.01 -3.26
CA PHE A 485 14.74 -28.88 -2.87
C PHE A 485 13.43 -29.37 -2.22
N TRP A 486 12.72 -30.30 -2.87
CA TRP A 486 11.46 -30.84 -2.36
C TRP A 486 11.62 -31.66 -1.08
N SER A 487 12.73 -32.39 -0.94
CA SER A 487 13.06 -33.16 0.27
C SER A 487 13.72 -32.34 1.37
N SER A 488 13.96 -31.05 1.15
CA SER A 488 14.66 -30.19 2.10
C SER A 488 13.86 -29.99 3.40
N LYS A 489 14.58 -29.81 4.52
CA LYS A 489 13.97 -29.41 5.80
C LYS A 489 13.21 -28.10 5.72
N MET A 490 13.56 -27.24 4.76
CA MET A 490 12.88 -25.97 4.55
C MET A 490 11.44 -26.21 4.06
N VAL A 491 11.27 -27.02 3.01
CA VAL A 491 9.94 -27.34 2.46
C VAL A 491 9.13 -28.18 3.45
N ALA A 492 9.76 -29.14 4.13
CA ALA A 492 9.11 -29.97 5.14
C ALA A 492 8.53 -29.17 6.33
N ASN A 493 9.15 -28.03 6.69
CA ASN A 493 8.72 -27.17 7.80
C ASN A 493 7.83 -25.99 7.36
N LEU A 494 7.38 -25.93 6.11
CA LEU A 494 6.43 -24.91 5.67
C LEU A 494 5.08 -25.09 6.38
N SER A 495 4.39 -23.97 6.63
CA SER A 495 2.99 -24.04 7.05
C SER A 495 2.15 -24.71 5.96
N GLU A 496 1.02 -25.30 6.34
CA GLU A 496 0.09 -25.94 5.39
C GLU A 496 -0.33 -24.98 4.26
N GLU A 497 -0.62 -23.73 4.61
CA GLU A 497 -0.93 -22.66 3.66
C GLU A 497 0.23 -22.33 2.69
N ALA A 498 1.47 -22.25 3.19
CA ALA A 498 2.63 -21.97 2.35
C ALA A 498 2.94 -23.15 1.41
N LYS A 499 2.75 -24.39 1.88
CA LYS A 499 2.91 -25.59 1.08
C LYS A 499 1.88 -25.68 -0.04
N GLN A 500 0.60 -25.47 0.26
CA GLN A 500 -0.46 -25.40 -0.75
C GLN A 500 -0.19 -24.33 -1.82
N ARG A 501 0.38 -23.18 -1.43
CA ARG A 501 0.77 -22.10 -2.35
C ARG A 501 1.96 -22.48 -3.23
N LEU A 502 2.94 -23.20 -2.69
CA LEU A 502 4.05 -23.74 -3.47
C LEU A 502 3.56 -24.77 -4.49
N ASP A 503 2.70 -25.69 -4.05
CA ASP A 503 2.08 -26.72 -4.90
C ASP A 503 1.24 -26.08 -6.03
N ALA A 504 0.61 -24.92 -5.77
CA ALA A 504 -0.12 -24.16 -6.79
C ALA A 504 0.79 -23.39 -7.76
N ALA A 505 1.93 -22.86 -7.29
CA ALA A 505 2.87 -22.11 -8.12
C ALA A 505 3.74 -23.04 -8.99
N TYR A 506 4.02 -24.25 -8.52
CA TYR A 506 4.95 -25.17 -9.18
C TYR A 506 4.56 -25.55 -10.62
N PRO A 507 3.30 -25.91 -10.94
CA PRO A 507 2.85 -26.12 -12.32
C PRO A 507 3.19 -24.96 -13.27
N VAL A 508 2.99 -23.72 -12.82
CA VAL A 508 3.27 -22.52 -13.62
C VAL A 508 4.76 -22.38 -13.90
N LEU A 509 5.61 -22.69 -12.92
CA LEU A 509 7.07 -22.67 -13.05
C LEU A 509 7.58 -23.76 -14.00
N VAL A 510 7.02 -24.97 -13.91
CA VAL A 510 7.34 -26.09 -14.81
C VAL A 510 7.00 -25.71 -16.26
N HIS A 511 5.79 -25.19 -16.48
CA HIS A 511 5.35 -24.72 -17.78
C HIS A 511 6.29 -23.64 -18.36
N ALA A 512 6.68 -22.67 -17.52
CA ALA A 512 7.61 -21.61 -17.90
C ALA A 512 9.01 -22.14 -18.29
N LEU A 513 9.52 -23.16 -17.58
CA LEU A 513 10.78 -23.84 -17.92
C LEU A 513 10.70 -24.57 -19.26
N LEU A 514 9.61 -25.29 -19.52
CA LEU A 514 9.40 -26.01 -20.77
C LEU A 514 9.28 -25.07 -21.98
N ILE A 515 8.58 -23.94 -21.83
CA ILE A 515 8.52 -22.90 -22.88
C ILE A 515 9.93 -22.38 -23.19
N HIS A 516 10.73 -22.12 -22.15
CA HIS A 516 12.10 -21.62 -22.33
C HIS A 516 13.00 -22.66 -23.00
N GLU A 517 12.87 -23.93 -22.65
CA GLU A 517 13.55 -25.02 -23.33
C GLU A 517 13.18 -25.09 -24.81
N ALA A 518 11.89 -25.08 -25.13
CA ALA A 518 11.41 -25.17 -26.51
C ALA A 518 11.91 -24.00 -27.38
N LYS A 519 12.16 -22.82 -26.79
CA LYS A 519 12.63 -21.62 -27.49
C LYS A 519 14.15 -21.53 -27.59
N GLN A 520 14.89 -21.88 -26.53
CA GLN A 520 16.33 -21.63 -26.43
C GLN A 520 17.18 -22.82 -25.98
N GLY A 521 16.60 -23.91 -25.48
CA GLY A 521 17.36 -25.09 -25.01
C GLY A 521 18.17 -24.84 -23.73
N LEU A 522 17.73 -23.91 -22.87
CA LEU A 522 18.49 -23.42 -21.71
C LEU A 522 17.75 -23.61 -20.36
N ALA A 523 16.77 -24.52 -20.26
CA ALA A 523 16.09 -24.77 -18.98
C ALA A 523 17.06 -25.27 -17.90
N ASN A 524 18.08 -26.04 -18.28
CA ASN A 524 19.13 -26.52 -17.38
C ASN A 524 20.03 -25.41 -16.81
N VAL A 525 20.08 -24.24 -17.44
CA VAL A 525 20.78 -23.05 -16.91
C VAL A 525 19.87 -22.26 -15.97
N ALA A 526 18.58 -22.18 -16.28
CA ALA A 526 17.60 -21.43 -15.50
C ALA A 526 17.24 -22.09 -14.17
N LEU A 527 17.10 -23.43 -14.15
CA LEU A 527 16.54 -24.16 -13.01
C LEU A 527 17.33 -23.96 -11.69
N PRO A 528 18.67 -24.06 -11.64
CA PRO A 528 19.41 -23.82 -10.40
C PRO A 528 19.14 -22.44 -9.80
N ARG A 529 19.10 -21.40 -10.66
CA ARG A 529 18.84 -20.02 -10.26
C ARG A 529 17.39 -19.81 -9.81
N LEU A 530 16.46 -20.54 -10.41
CA LEU A 530 15.07 -20.57 -9.95
C LEU A 530 14.96 -21.24 -8.57
N ILE A 531 15.68 -22.34 -8.32
CA ILE A 531 15.70 -23.00 -7.01
C ILE A 531 16.23 -22.04 -5.95
N ASP A 532 17.34 -21.35 -6.20
CA ASP A 532 17.88 -20.34 -5.27
C ASP A 532 16.84 -19.25 -4.92
N LEU A 533 16.10 -18.78 -5.94
CA LEU A 533 15.02 -17.82 -5.75
C LEU A 533 13.88 -18.41 -4.91
N LEU A 534 13.45 -19.64 -5.20
CA LEU A 534 12.41 -20.33 -4.44
C LEU A 534 12.81 -20.51 -2.98
N GLU A 535 14.05 -20.91 -2.70
CA GLU A 535 14.57 -21.03 -1.34
C GLU A 535 14.51 -19.71 -0.57
N ALA A 536 14.78 -18.57 -1.24
CA ALA A 536 14.66 -17.26 -0.63
C ALA A 536 13.20 -16.84 -0.33
N ILE A 537 12.22 -17.32 -1.11
CA ILE A 537 10.82 -16.85 -1.02
C ILE A 537 9.83 -17.84 -0.39
N CYS A 538 10.14 -19.13 -0.30
CA CYS A 538 9.19 -20.18 0.12
C CYS A 538 8.54 -19.92 1.50
N ARG A 539 9.27 -19.29 2.43
CA ARG A 539 8.73 -18.93 3.77
C ARG A 539 7.79 -17.72 3.74
N ARG A 540 7.85 -16.92 2.67
CA ARG A 540 7.06 -15.70 2.46
C ARG A 540 6.02 -16.01 1.40
N SER A 541 4.97 -16.72 1.84
CA SER A 541 3.96 -17.32 0.97
C SER A 541 3.25 -16.34 0.01
N ILE A 542 3.30 -15.04 0.29
CA ILE A 542 2.85 -13.98 -0.62
C ILE A 542 3.51 -14.03 -2.01
N TYR A 543 4.81 -14.28 -2.10
CA TYR A 543 5.52 -14.31 -3.38
C TYR A 543 5.14 -15.55 -4.21
N LEU A 544 4.84 -16.66 -3.54
CA LEU A 544 4.35 -17.86 -4.21
C LEU A 544 2.97 -17.62 -4.83
N VAL A 545 2.09 -16.92 -4.10
CA VAL A 545 0.80 -16.47 -4.66
C VAL A 545 1.03 -15.57 -5.87
N MET A 546 1.96 -14.63 -5.79
CA MET A 546 2.26 -13.74 -6.92
C MET A 546 2.68 -14.50 -8.17
N LEU A 547 3.54 -15.51 -8.04
CA LEU A 547 3.97 -16.34 -9.17
C LEU A 547 2.83 -17.18 -9.75
N ALA A 548 1.99 -17.76 -8.88
CA ALA A 548 0.83 -18.55 -9.29
C ALA A 548 -0.26 -17.70 -9.97
N GLU A 549 -0.45 -16.46 -9.51
CA GLU A 549 -1.50 -15.56 -9.97
C GLU A 549 -1.13 -14.76 -11.22
N ASN A 550 0.15 -14.72 -11.61
CA ASN A 550 0.64 -14.02 -12.80
C ASN A 550 1.43 -14.96 -13.72
N PRO A 551 0.79 -15.97 -14.33
CA PRO A 551 1.50 -16.99 -15.10
C PRO A 551 2.28 -16.41 -16.28
N ASP A 552 1.72 -15.45 -17.02
CA ASP A 552 2.41 -14.81 -18.14
C ASP A 552 3.67 -14.05 -17.69
N ALA A 553 3.63 -13.43 -16.51
CA ALA A 553 4.79 -12.75 -15.94
C ALA A 553 5.84 -13.76 -15.43
N THR A 554 5.40 -14.87 -14.85
CA THR A 554 6.25 -16.00 -14.44
C THR A 554 6.94 -16.65 -15.65
N VAL A 555 6.26 -16.78 -16.79
CA VAL A 555 6.86 -17.24 -18.04
C VAL A 555 7.99 -16.32 -18.50
N ASN A 556 7.83 -15.00 -18.34
CA ASN A 556 8.87 -14.02 -18.69
C ASN A 556 10.02 -13.94 -17.66
N LEU A 557 9.85 -14.50 -16.45
CA LEU A 557 10.90 -14.55 -15.43
C LEU A 557 12.00 -15.54 -15.78
N ILE A 558 11.64 -16.73 -16.30
CA ILE A 558 12.60 -17.80 -16.58
C ILE A 558 13.70 -17.41 -17.57
N PRO A 559 13.39 -16.75 -18.72
CA PRO A 559 14.43 -16.27 -19.63
C PRO A 559 15.42 -15.32 -18.96
N MET A 560 14.97 -14.45 -18.06
CA MET A 560 15.87 -13.53 -17.34
C MET A 560 16.78 -14.27 -16.36
N LEU A 561 16.22 -15.21 -15.60
CA LEU A 561 17.02 -16.04 -14.70
C LEU A 561 18.05 -16.84 -15.48
N SER A 562 17.70 -17.33 -16.67
CA SER A 562 18.63 -18.01 -17.58
C SER A 562 19.73 -17.09 -18.11
N ALA A 563 19.37 -15.87 -18.52
CA ALA A 563 20.27 -14.97 -19.23
C ALA A 563 21.23 -14.21 -18.31
N SER A 564 20.83 -13.85 -17.08
CA SER A 564 21.66 -13.09 -16.16
C SER A 564 21.71 -13.70 -14.75
N PRO A 565 22.86 -14.25 -14.32
CA PRO A 565 23.08 -14.63 -12.92
C PRO A 565 23.04 -13.42 -11.97
N TRP A 566 23.38 -12.21 -12.45
CA TRP A 566 23.24 -10.99 -11.65
C TRP A 566 21.78 -10.70 -11.31
N ILE A 567 20.86 -10.75 -12.29
CA ILE A 567 19.41 -10.57 -12.06
C ILE A 567 18.89 -11.62 -11.08
N ALA A 568 19.25 -12.89 -11.28
CA ALA A 568 18.86 -13.97 -10.38
C ALA A 568 19.36 -13.72 -8.94
N GLY A 569 20.63 -13.35 -8.78
CA GLY A 569 21.21 -13.03 -7.47
C GLY A 569 20.53 -11.85 -6.78
N GLU A 570 20.19 -10.79 -7.52
CA GLU A 570 19.49 -9.62 -6.98
C GLU A 570 18.05 -9.95 -6.57
N LEU A 571 17.30 -10.74 -7.35
CA LEU A 571 15.95 -11.19 -6.98
C LEU A 571 15.96 -12.11 -5.75
N THR A 572 16.96 -12.98 -5.64
CA THR A 572 17.15 -13.86 -4.47
C THR A 572 17.51 -13.05 -3.23
N ARG A 573 18.41 -12.06 -3.37
CA ARG A 573 18.81 -11.19 -2.26
C ARG A 573 17.70 -10.22 -1.83
N TYR A 574 16.93 -9.70 -2.79
CA TYR A 574 15.86 -8.74 -2.57
C TYR A 574 14.54 -9.20 -3.22
N PRO A 575 13.83 -10.19 -2.64
CA PRO A 575 12.60 -10.73 -3.21
C PRO A 575 11.47 -9.71 -3.43
N VAL A 576 11.49 -8.59 -2.70
CA VAL A 576 10.52 -7.49 -2.87
C VAL A 576 10.54 -6.91 -4.29
N LEU A 577 11.66 -7.04 -5.02
CA LEU A 577 11.78 -6.60 -6.40
C LEU A 577 10.94 -7.44 -7.38
N LEU A 578 10.54 -8.65 -6.98
CA LEU A 578 9.72 -9.55 -7.80
C LEU A 578 8.39 -8.90 -8.19
N ASP A 579 7.79 -8.08 -7.33
CA ASP A 579 6.56 -7.35 -7.66
C ASP A 579 6.74 -6.40 -8.84
N SER A 580 7.79 -5.59 -8.82
CA SER A 580 8.07 -4.63 -9.89
C SER A 580 8.43 -5.35 -11.19
N PHE A 581 9.09 -6.51 -11.09
CA PHE A 581 9.43 -7.34 -12.22
C PHE A 581 8.18 -7.97 -12.87
N LEU A 582 7.29 -8.59 -12.08
CA LEU A 582 6.08 -9.23 -12.58
C LEU A 582 5.08 -8.23 -13.19
N GLN A 583 5.08 -6.99 -12.71
CA GLN A 583 4.34 -5.87 -13.31
C GLN A 583 4.94 -5.36 -14.65
N GLN A 584 5.99 -6.00 -15.16
CA GLN A 584 6.64 -5.66 -16.44
C GLN A 584 7.13 -4.21 -16.55
N ARG A 585 7.46 -3.58 -15.41
CA ARG A 585 7.92 -2.17 -15.37
C ARG A 585 9.20 -1.93 -16.18
N TYR A 586 10.00 -2.97 -16.43
CA TYR A 586 11.22 -2.88 -17.23
C TYR A 586 11.00 -2.50 -18.69
N ARG A 587 9.78 -2.66 -19.24
CA ARG A 587 9.48 -2.26 -20.62
C ARG A 587 9.51 -0.74 -20.83
N HIS A 588 9.27 0.03 -19.77
CA HIS A 588 9.33 1.49 -19.79
C HIS A 588 10.40 1.97 -18.81
N LEU A 589 11.55 2.38 -19.34
CA LEU A 589 12.57 3.05 -18.55
C LEU A 589 12.24 4.56 -18.46
N PRO A 590 11.90 5.07 -17.27
CA PRO A 590 11.52 6.46 -17.07
C PRO A 590 12.70 7.40 -17.35
N ASP A 591 12.39 8.62 -17.77
CA ASP A 591 13.39 9.69 -17.83
C ASP A 591 13.72 10.24 -16.43
N LYS A 592 14.65 11.21 -16.36
CA LYS A 592 15.09 11.79 -15.08
C LYS A 592 13.95 12.46 -14.31
N GLU A 593 13.04 13.15 -14.99
CA GLU A 593 11.93 13.86 -14.35
C GLU A 593 10.89 12.88 -13.80
N GLU A 594 10.56 11.85 -14.57
CA GLU A 594 9.69 10.77 -14.15
C GLU A 594 10.29 9.99 -12.97
N LEU A 595 11.59 9.68 -12.99
CA LEU A 595 12.30 9.08 -11.85
C LEU A 595 12.20 9.94 -10.59
N ALA A 596 12.37 11.26 -10.72
CA ALA A 596 12.24 12.19 -9.61
C ALA A 596 10.82 12.20 -9.05
N ASN A 597 9.80 12.19 -9.91
CA ASN A 597 8.40 12.13 -9.50
C ASN A 597 8.05 10.83 -8.78
N ILE A 598 8.54 9.68 -9.29
CA ILE A 598 8.35 8.38 -8.65
C ILE A 598 8.97 8.37 -7.24
N LEU A 599 10.20 8.86 -7.08
CA LEU A 599 10.85 8.91 -5.78
C LEU A 599 10.14 9.88 -4.83
N ARG A 600 9.73 11.06 -5.31
CA ARG A 600 8.96 12.04 -4.54
C ARG A 600 7.69 11.44 -3.97
N GLN A 601 6.90 10.74 -4.80
CA GLN A 601 5.65 10.10 -4.37
C GLN A 601 5.88 9.05 -3.28
N ARG A 602 6.97 8.27 -3.35
CA ARG A 602 7.31 7.28 -2.32
C ARG A 602 7.72 7.95 -1.01
N LEU A 603 8.45 9.06 -1.08
CA LEU A 603 8.92 9.80 0.09
C LEU A 603 7.82 10.57 0.83
N LEU A 604 6.67 10.85 0.20
CA LEU A 604 5.51 11.47 0.87
C LEU A 604 5.00 10.66 2.09
N ARG A 605 5.28 9.36 2.15
CA ARG A 605 4.84 8.46 3.22
C ARG A 605 5.88 8.26 4.31
N VAL A 606 7.04 8.90 4.18
CA VAL A 606 8.13 8.81 5.16
C VAL A 606 7.95 9.93 6.18
N GLU A 607 7.70 9.55 7.42
CA GLU A 607 7.56 10.50 8.51
C GLU A 607 8.82 11.37 8.66
N PRO A 608 8.69 12.67 9.01
CA PRO A 608 9.83 13.59 9.05
C PRO A 608 11.01 13.16 9.95
N ASN A 609 10.81 12.26 10.92
CA ASN A 609 11.84 11.80 11.85
C ASN A 609 12.20 10.31 11.69
N ASP A 610 11.67 9.62 10.68
CA ASP A 610 11.97 8.20 10.44
C ASP A 610 13.11 8.04 9.43
N GLU A 611 14.34 8.08 9.95
CA GLU A 611 15.55 7.88 9.13
C GLU A 611 15.63 6.46 8.57
N GLU A 612 15.18 5.43 9.31
CA GLU A 612 15.28 4.05 8.86
C GLU A 612 14.38 3.80 7.64
N MET A 613 13.14 4.29 7.68
CA MET A 613 12.21 4.19 6.56
C MET A 613 12.71 4.98 5.34
N LEU A 614 13.28 6.17 5.54
CA LEU A 614 13.93 6.94 4.46
C LEU A 614 15.01 6.12 3.76
N LEU A 615 15.91 5.50 4.54
CA LEU A 615 17.00 4.69 4.01
C LEU A 615 16.48 3.51 3.19
N ASN A 616 15.44 2.82 3.68
CA ASN A 616 14.83 1.68 3.01
C ASN A 616 14.16 2.11 1.69
N VAL A 617 13.43 3.22 1.67
CA VAL A 617 12.77 3.74 0.46
C VAL A 617 13.78 4.08 -0.63
N LEU A 618 14.88 4.75 -0.29
CA LEU A 618 15.93 5.11 -1.25
C LEU A 618 16.59 3.88 -1.88
N ARG A 619 16.91 2.86 -1.07
CA ARG A 619 17.53 1.60 -1.52
C ARG A 619 16.58 0.81 -2.40
N LEU A 620 15.33 0.65 -1.96
CA LEU A 620 14.32 -0.06 -2.71
C LEU A 620 14.01 0.64 -4.04
N PHE A 621 13.95 1.98 -4.06
CA PHE A 621 13.83 2.74 -5.31
C PHE A 621 15.00 2.45 -6.24
N LYS A 622 16.24 2.63 -5.79
CA LYS A 622 17.45 2.36 -6.59
C LYS A 622 17.45 0.93 -7.12
N ASN A 623 17.24 -0.06 -6.27
CA ASN A 623 17.30 -1.47 -6.66
C ASN A 623 16.21 -1.83 -7.69
N ASN A 624 14.99 -1.30 -7.54
CA ASN A 624 13.92 -1.49 -8.53
C ASN A 624 14.29 -0.90 -9.91
N GLN A 625 14.80 0.33 -9.93
CA GLN A 625 15.11 0.99 -11.19
C GLN A 625 16.34 0.36 -11.88
N VAL A 626 17.37 -0.01 -11.11
CA VAL A 626 18.55 -0.70 -11.67
C VAL A 626 18.17 -2.09 -12.20
N LEU A 627 17.30 -2.84 -11.51
CA LEU A 627 16.79 -4.12 -12.00
C LEU A 627 15.99 -3.94 -13.31
N ALA A 628 15.17 -2.89 -13.40
CA ALA A 628 14.43 -2.60 -14.61
C ALA A 628 15.35 -2.31 -15.80
N VAL A 629 16.42 -1.53 -15.58
CA VAL A 629 17.45 -1.28 -16.59
C VAL A 629 18.16 -2.56 -17.01
N ALA A 630 18.57 -3.40 -16.05
CA ALA A 630 19.23 -4.68 -16.32
C ALA A 630 18.34 -5.64 -17.11
N ALA A 631 17.06 -5.73 -16.77
CA ALA A 631 16.10 -6.57 -17.49
C ALA A 631 15.88 -6.09 -18.94
N SER A 632 15.80 -4.78 -19.17
CA SER A 632 15.68 -4.21 -20.52
C SER A 632 16.95 -4.40 -21.36
N ASP A 633 18.13 -4.32 -20.73
CA ASP A 633 19.44 -4.57 -21.36
C ASP A 633 19.58 -6.04 -21.81
N VAL A 634 19.22 -6.99 -20.94
CA VAL A 634 19.26 -8.43 -21.24
C VAL A 634 18.31 -8.83 -22.37
N LEU A 635 17.13 -8.21 -22.46
CA LEU A 635 16.20 -8.44 -23.58
C LEU A 635 16.62 -7.77 -24.89
N ALA A 636 17.77 -7.08 -24.91
CA ALA A 636 18.30 -6.33 -26.05
C ALA A 636 17.31 -5.31 -26.63
N GLU A 637 16.40 -4.77 -25.79
CA GLU A 637 15.38 -3.82 -26.25
C GLU A 637 15.96 -2.44 -26.57
N ARG A 638 17.20 -2.12 -26.15
CA ARG A 638 17.77 -0.77 -26.25
C ARG A 638 19.28 -0.70 -26.52
N PRO A 639 19.78 0.40 -27.12
CA PRO A 639 21.20 0.67 -27.26
C PRO A 639 21.90 0.91 -25.91
N ILE A 640 23.17 0.52 -25.81
CA ILE A 640 24.00 0.60 -24.59
C ILE A 640 24.10 2.00 -23.96
N MET A 641 24.06 3.06 -24.78
CA MET A 641 24.09 4.44 -24.28
C MET A 641 22.90 4.73 -23.37
N LYS A 642 21.70 4.24 -23.74
CA LYS A 642 20.48 4.42 -22.94
C LYS A 642 20.52 3.68 -21.61
N VAL A 643 21.21 2.55 -21.54
CA VAL A 643 21.42 1.80 -20.28
C VAL A 643 22.19 2.66 -19.29
N SER A 644 23.31 3.22 -19.72
CA SER A 644 24.16 3.99 -18.83
C SER A 644 23.62 5.38 -18.51
N ASP A 645 22.92 6.01 -19.45
CA ASP A 645 22.15 7.23 -19.19
C ASP A 645 21.16 6.98 -18.05
N SER A 646 20.40 5.88 -18.13
CA SER A 646 19.42 5.51 -17.11
C SER A 646 20.07 5.26 -15.75
N LEU A 647 21.17 4.50 -15.70
CA LEU A 647 21.93 4.27 -14.46
C LEU A 647 22.48 5.58 -13.87
N THR A 648 22.91 6.50 -14.72
CA THR A 648 23.36 7.83 -14.31
C THR A 648 22.20 8.63 -13.72
N TYR A 649 21.06 8.74 -14.42
CA TYR A 649 19.89 9.48 -13.94
C TYR A 649 19.35 8.95 -12.62
N ILE A 650 19.33 7.63 -12.41
CA ILE A 650 18.95 7.03 -11.13
C ILE A 650 19.86 7.53 -10.01
N ALA A 651 21.18 7.55 -10.22
CA ALA A 651 22.13 8.06 -9.24
C ALA A 651 21.93 9.55 -8.96
N GLU A 652 21.72 10.37 -10.00
CA GLU A 652 21.50 11.81 -9.84
C GLU A 652 20.25 12.12 -9.01
N VAL A 653 19.14 11.43 -9.31
CA VAL A 653 17.88 11.59 -8.57
C VAL A 653 18.05 11.18 -7.11
N VAL A 654 18.73 10.05 -6.84
CA VAL A 654 19.00 9.64 -5.45
C VAL A 654 19.87 10.68 -4.71
N LEU A 655 20.88 11.25 -5.38
CA LEU A 655 21.74 12.30 -4.81
C LEU A 655 20.95 13.59 -4.53
N GLU A 656 20.07 13.99 -5.43
CA GLU A 656 19.23 15.19 -5.30
C GLU A 656 18.31 15.08 -4.07
N PHE A 657 17.54 14.01 -3.96
CA PHE A 657 16.62 13.81 -2.84
C PHE A 657 17.36 13.63 -1.49
N THR A 658 18.52 12.98 -1.50
CA THR A 658 19.32 12.85 -0.26
C THR A 658 19.87 14.20 0.19
N LEU A 659 20.30 15.06 -0.73
CA LEU A 659 20.74 16.43 -0.43
C LEU A 659 19.61 17.27 0.17
N GLU A 660 18.45 17.32 -0.50
CA GLU A 660 17.28 18.07 -0.02
C GLU A 660 16.90 17.63 1.40
N ARG A 661 16.84 16.31 1.62
CA ARG A 661 16.44 15.73 2.89
C ARG A 661 17.44 16.01 4.01
N ALA A 662 18.73 15.80 3.76
CA ALA A 662 19.78 16.05 4.73
C ALA A 662 19.89 17.54 5.09
N PHE A 663 19.70 18.43 4.11
CA PHE A 663 19.70 19.86 4.34
C PHE A 663 18.51 20.29 5.22
N SER A 664 17.29 19.88 4.88
CA SER A 664 16.08 20.24 5.64
C SER A 664 16.16 19.76 7.10
N GLU A 665 16.69 18.56 7.34
CA GLU A 665 16.89 18.04 8.71
C GLU A 665 17.89 18.91 9.52
N LEU A 666 19.02 19.27 8.92
CA LEU A 666 20.02 20.11 9.58
C LEU A 666 19.49 21.53 9.83
N VAL A 667 18.72 22.09 8.90
CA VAL A 667 18.06 23.39 9.07
C VAL A 667 17.06 23.34 10.23
N LYS A 668 16.24 22.30 10.35
CA LYS A 668 15.31 22.15 11.50
C LYS A 668 16.04 22.18 12.84
N ARG A 669 17.27 21.63 12.90
CA ARG A 669 18.06 21.54 14.13
C ARG A 669 18.92 22.77 14.43
N HIS A 670 19.52 23.36 13.40
CA HIS A 670 20.56 24.39 13.53
C HIS A 670 20.17 25.74 12.90
N GLY A 671 19.06 25.80 12.18
CA GLY A 671 18.64 26.92 11.34
C GLY A 671 19.43 26.99 10.03
N TYR A 672 19.12 28.01 9.23
CA TYR A 672 19.74 28.23 7.94
C TYR A 672 21.15 28.83 8.09
N PRO A 673 22.14 28.37 7.30
CA PRO A 673 23.45 29.03 7.25
C PRO A 673 23.39 30.37 6.51
N ILE A 674 24.43 31.19 6.68
CA ILE A 674 24.56 32.50 6.04
C ILE A 674 25.47 32.38 4.82
N ASN A 675 25.08 32.96 3.69
CA ASN A 675 25.87 33.00 2.47
C ASN A 675 27.02 34.04 2.57
N MET A 676 27.84 34.12 1.52
CA MET A 676 28.96 35.08 1.48
C MET A 676 28.51 36.55 1.47
N GLN A 677 27.27 36.85 1.06
CA GLN A 677 26.66 38.19 1.06
C GLN A 677 26.08 38.59 2.43
N GLY A 678 26.09 37.71 3.42
CA GLY A 678 25.53 37.97 4.76
C GLY A 678 24.03 37.67 4.87
N GLU A 679 23.42 37.06 3.86
CA GLU A 679 22.01 36.69 3.85
C GLU A 679 21.82 35.21 4.22
N SER A 680 20.69 34.88 4.82
CA SER A 680 20.33 33.49 5.08
C SER A 680 20.10 32.73 3.78
N VAL A 681 20.69 31.54 3.65
CA VAL A 681 20.35 30.63 2.54
C VAL A 681 18.90 30.15 2.68
N THR A 682 18.34 29.57 1.61
CA THR A 682 16.99 28.98 1.59
C THR A 682 17.04 27.52 1.18
N GLU A 683 15.93 26.78 1.24
CA GLU A 683 15.91 25.39 0.74
C GLU A 683 16.11 25.33 -0.77
N ALA A 684 15.51 26.26 -1.53
CA ALA A 684 15.70 26.38 -2.99
C ALA A 684 17.13 26.79 -3.37
N HIS A 685 17.83 27.48 -2.46
CA HIS A 685 19.18 27.97 -2.66
C HIS A 685 20.04 27.67 -1.43
N ASN A 686 20.37 26.40 -1.26
CA ASN A 686 21.03 25.86 -0.08
C ASN A 686 22.53 26.16 0.00
N GLY A 687 23.12 26.81 -1.02
CA GLY A 687 24.53 27.17 -1.06
C GLY A 687 25.50 25.97 -1.10
N PHE A 688 25.04 24.79 -1.53
CA PHE A 688 25.83 23.55 -1.59
C PHE A 688 25.60 22.81 -2.92
N ALA A 689 26.63 22.17 -3.47
CA ALA A 689 26.52 21.36 -4.68
C ALA A 689 27.37 20.09 -4.63
N ILE A 690 26.88 19.05 -5.31
CA ILE A 690 27.53 17.75 -5.49
C ILE A 690 28.09 17.70 -6.91
N ILE A 691 29.40 17.49 -7.02
CA ILE A 691 30.13 17.35 -8.29
C ILE A 691 30.46 15.87 -8.48
N GLY A 692 30.07 15.32 -9.61
CA GLY A 692 30.39 13.95 -10.02
C GLY A 692 31.65 13.93 -10.87
N TYR A 693 32.56 13.04 -10.54
CA TYR A 693 33.77 12.73 -11.31
C TYR A 693 33.65 11.34 -11.94
N GLY A 694 34.70 10.91 -12.64
CA GLY A 694 34.83 9.53 -13.13
C GLY A 694 33.66 9.11 -14.01
N LYS A 695 33.10 7.93 -13.72
CA LYS A 695 31.98 7.36 -14.49
C LYS A 695 30.69 8.17 -14.34
N LEU A 696 30.40 8.67 -13.14
CA LEU A 696 29.20 9.47 -12.90
C LEU A 696 29.24 10.78 -13.70
N GLY A 697 30.37 11.49 -13.62
CA GLY A 697 30.57 12.74 -14.34
C GLY A 697 30.62 12.56 -15.87
N GLY A 698 31.14 11.43 -16.34
CA GLY A 698 31.13 11.05 -17.75
C GLY A 698 29.83 10.45 -18.29
N ILE A 699 28.78 10.25 -17.48
CA ILE A 699 27.54 9.55 -17.90
C ILE A 699 27.84 8.10 -18.38
N GLU A 700 28.70 7.42 -17.62
CA GLU A 700 29.27 6.09 -17.94
C GLU A 700 29.11 5.08 -16.80
N MET A 701 28.04 5.25 -16.02
CA MET A 701 27.70 4.36 -14.92
C MET A 701 27.45 2.92 -15.40
N SER A 702 27.95 1.96 -14.61
CA SER A 702 27.66 0.53 -14.70
C SER A 702 27.01 -0.01 -13.43
N TYR A 703 26.45 -1.22 -13.47
CA TYR A 703 25.69 -1.83 -12.36
C TYR A 703 26.44 -1.89 -11.01
N THR A 704 27.77 -1.93 -11.05
CA THR A 704 28.68 -2.03 -9.90
C THR A 704 29.52 -0.77 -9.67
N SER A 705 29.14 0.37 -10.27
CA SER A 705 29.95 1.59 -10.18
C SER A 705 29.79 2.32 -8.85
N ASP A 706 30.93 2.74 -8.30
CA ASP A 706 31.01 3.69 -7.19
C ASP A 706 30.66 5.11 -7.68
N LEU A 707 30.30 5.99 -6.75
CA LEU A 707 30.09 7.41 -7.02
C LEU A 707 31.32 8.21 -6.61
N ASP A 708 32.08 8.69 -7.61
CA ASP A 708 33.19 9.63 -7.41
C ASP A 708 32.63 11.04 -7.16
N LEU A 709 32.63 11.52 -5.91
CA LEU A 709 31.98 12.76 -5.51
C LEU A 709 32.94 13.79 -4.90
N VAL A 710 32.71 15.07 -5.23
CA VAL A 710 33.34 16.23 -4.58
C VAL A 710 32.24 17.22 -4.16
N PHE A 711 32.31 17.71 -2.92
CA PHE A 711 31.33 18.64 -2.38
C PHE A 711 31.84 20.08 -2.36
N ILE A 712 31.05 21.00 -2.91
CA ILE A 712 31.39 22.43 -3.02
C ILE A 712 30.30 23.28 -2.35
N HIS A 713 30.67 24.39 -1.69
CA HIS A 713 29.72 25.33 -1.09
C HIS A 713 30.05 26.82 -1.32
N GLN A 714 29.03 27.67 -1.16
CA GLN A 714 29.13 29.15 -1.09
C GLN A 714 28.56 29.71 0.22
N ILE A 715 28.69 28.94 1.30
CA ILE A 715 28.33 29.35 2.67
C ILE A 715 29.50 30.08 3.34
N ASN A 716 29.21 31.14 4.08
CA ASN A 716 30.19 31.83 4.93
C ASN A 716 30.61 30.91 6.08
N GLU A 717 31.85 30.43 6.03
CA GLU A 717 32.40 29.41 6.92
C GLU A 717 32.42 29.84 8.40
N GLN A 718 32.54 31.13 8.67
CA GLN A 718 32.67 31.71 10.01
C GLN A 718 31.33 32.16 10.61
N ALA A 719 30.36 32.50 9.75
CA ALA A 719 29.04 32.94 10.20
C ALA A 719 28.28 31.81 10.92
N MET A 720 27.48 32.18 11.91
CA MET A 720 26.64 31.25 12.65
C MET A 720 25.29 31.06 11.95
N THR A 721 24.76 29.83 12.00
CA THR A 721 23.41 29.51 11.50
C THR A 721 22.32 30.19 12.35
N THR A 722 21.12 30.34 11.80
CA THR A 722 20.05 31.18 12.37
C THR A 722 19.15 30.49 13.40
N GLY A 723 19.39 29.22 13.75
CA GLY A 723 18.46 28.41 14.55
C GLY A 723 18.78 28.34 16.04
N LEU A 724 17.96 27.57 16.78
CA LEU A 724 18.04 27.45 18.25
C LEU A 724 19.36 26.88 18.77
N LYS A 725 20.03 26.03 17.97
CA LYS A 725 21.35 25.45 18.28
C LYS A 725 22.34 25.86 17.20
N PRO A 726 22.80 27.12 17.18
CA PRO A 726 23.55 27.65 16.06
C PRO A 726 24.95 27.00 15.98
N VAL A 727 25.43 26.79 14.77
CA VAL A 727 26.78 26.28 14.47
C VAL A 727 27.43 27.14 13.39
N SER A 728 28.76 27.10 13.28
CA SER A 728 29.44 27.80 12.20
C SER A 728 29.10 27.19 10.84
N GLY A 729 29.13 27.99 9.78
CA GLY A 729 28.89 27.54 8.40
C GLY A 729 29.75 26.36 8.00
N MET A 730 31.04 26.35 8.38
CA MET A 730 31.94 25.20 8.13
C MET A 730 31.48 23.92 8.85
N LYS A 731 31.00 24.03 10.10
CA LYS A 731 30.46 22.86 10.82
C LYS A 731 29.15 22.39 10.19
N PHE A 732 28.32 23.30 9.70
CA PHE A 732 27.08 22.96 9.01
C PHE A 732 27.35 22.18 7.72
N THR A 733 28.23 22.68 6.84
CA THR A 733 28.57 22.02 5.57
C THR A 733 29.27 20.68 5.78
N ALA A 734 30.18 20.58 6.75
CA ALA A 734 30.81 19.31 7.10
C ALA A 734 29.79 18.27 7.60
N ARG A 735 28.82 18.68 8.42
CA ARG A 735 27.73 17.80 8.88
C ARG A 735 26.81 17.38 7.74
N LEU A 736 26.52 18.28 6.80
CA LEU A 736 25.72 17.97 5.62
C LEU A 736 26.39 16.89 4.78
N ALA A 737 27.68 17.04 4.47
CA ALA A 737 28.44 16.02 3.75
C ALA A 737 28.50 14.69 4.52
N GLN A 738 28.73 14.73 5.84
CA GLN A 738 28.72 13.52 6.68
C GLN A 738 27.37 12.81 6.61
N LYS A 739 26.25 13.55 6.69
CA LYS A 739 24.90 13.00 6.66
C LYS A 739 24.58 12.38 5.30
N LEU A 740 24.99 13.02 4.20
CA LEU A 740 24.87 12.47 2.85
C LEU A 740 25.60 11.13 2.72
N MET A 741 26.83 11.05 3.21
CA MET A 741 27.58 9.78 3.24
C MET A 741 26.85 8.72 4.05
N THR A 742 26.32 9.07 5.23
CA THR A 742 25.53 8.14 6.03
C THR A 742 24.33 7.63 5.25
N TYR A 743 23.57 8.49 4.59
CA TYR A 743 22.37 8.05 3.87
C TYR A 743 22.68 7.06 2.73
N LEU A 744 23.76 7.30 2.01
CA LEU A 744 24.13 6.54 0.83
C LEU A 744 24.87 5.23 1.18
N ASN A 745 25.81 5.28 2.13
CA ASN A 745 26.76 4.19 2.40
C ASN A 745 26.34 3.27 3.57
N THR A 746 25.38 3.67 4.43
CA THR A 746 24.95 2.81 5.55
C THR A 746 24.43 1.46 5.05
N GLN A 747 24.95 0.38 5.61
CA GLN A 747 24.46 -0.97 5.30
C GLN A 747 23.15 -1.23 6.07
N THR A 748 22.09 -1.53 5.32
CA THR A 748 20.78 -1.93 5.87
C THR A 748 20.45 -3.36 5.44
N ARG A 749 19.26 -3.87 5.82
CA ARG A 749 18.73 -5.15 5.32
C ARG A 749 18.58 -5.15 3.80
N ASP A 750 18.26 -4.00 3.22
CA ASP A 750 18.08 -3.80 1.77
C ASP A 750 19.39 -3.37 1.06
N GLY A 751 20.54 -3.55 1.74
CA GLY A 751 21.85 -3.14 1.22
C GLY A 751 22.20 -1.69 1.50
N ARG A 752 23.06 -1.12 0.65
CA ARG A 752 23.42 0.30 0.60
C ARG A 752 22.95 0.90 -0.72
N ALA A 753 22.76 2.22 -0.77
CA ALA A 753 22.35 2.87 -2.01
C ALA A 753 23.51 2.89 -3.01
N TYR A 754 24.65 3.44 -2.59
CA TYR A 754 25.88 3.53 -3.38
C TYR A 754 27.12 3.56 -2.48
N GLU A 755 28.24 3.04 -2.98
CA GLU A 755 29.56 3.40 -2.46
C GLU A 755 29.96 4.79 -2.95
N ILE A 756 30.65 5.55 -2.09
CA ILE A 756 31.14 6.87 -2.41
C ILE A 756 32.65 6.87 -2.34
N ASP A 757 33.29 7.33 -3.41
CA ASP A 757 34.69 7.67 -3.45
C ASP A 757 34.87 9.20 -3.46
N MET A 758 35.62 9.73 -2.50
CA MET A 758 35.92 11.16 -2.40
C MET A 758 37.40 11.47 -2.61
N ARG A 759 38.20 10.53 -3.12
CA ARG A 759 39.67 10.68 -3.25
C ARG A 759 40.07 11.76 -4.24
N LEU A 760 39.20 12.13 -5.19
CA LEU A 760 39.44 13.16 -6.20
C LEU A 760 39.18 14.60 -5.72
N ARG A 761 38.82 14.80 -4.44
CA ARG A 761 38.69 16.15 -3.86
C ARG A 761 40.07 16.82 -3.71
N PRO A 762 40.13 18.17 -3.65
CA PRO A 762 41.39 18.89 -3.43
C PRO A 762 42.22 18.35 -2.26
N SER A 763 43.51 18.08 -2.48
CA SER A 763 44.43 17.45 -1.51
C SER A 763 44.06 16.00 -1.10
N GLY A 764 43.17 15.34 -1.86
CA GLY A 764 42.79 13.95 -1.68
C GLY A 764 42.35 13.61 -0.25
N ASN A 765 42.84 12.49 0.29
CA ASN A 765 42.48 12.02 1.63
C ASN A 765 42.87 12.97 2.76
N ALA A 766 43.90 13.81 2.56
CA ALA A 766 44.33 14.81 3.52
C ALA A 766 43.49 16.11 3.45
N GLY A 767 42.69 16.27 2.40
CA GLY A 767 41.82 17.42 2.19
C GLY A 767 40.51 17.36 2.97
N MET A 768 39.94 18.53 3.23
CA MET A 768 38.61 18.69 3.81
C MET A 768 37.54 17.99 2.96
N MET A 769 36.50 17.42 3.60
CA MET A 769 35.42 16.74 2.89
C MET A 769 34.59 17.68 2.00
N VAL A 770 34.51 18.95 2.38
CA VAL A 770 33.80 20.00 1.64
C VAL A 770 34.74 21.17 1.45
N VAL A 771 34.70 21.80 0.29
CA VAL A 771 35.52 22.96 -0.05
C VAL A 771 34.66 24.13 -0.51
N SER A 772 35.03 25.36 -0.18
CA SER A 772 34.36 26.53 -0.74
C SER A 772 34.68 26.71 -2.23
N SER A 773 33.75 27.24 -3.03
CA SER A 773 33.97 27.46 -4.48
C SER A 773 35.27 28.23 -4.77
N ARG A 774 35.57 29.25 -3.97
CA ARG A 774 36.82 30.03 -4.09
C ARG A 774 38.07 29.22 -3.77
N SER A 775 38.00 28.33 -2.78
CA SER A 775 39.12 27.46 -2.42
C SER A 775 39.36 26.40 -3.49
N PHE A 776 38.28 25.85 -4.07
CA PHE A 776 38.34 24.93 -5.19
C PHE A 776 38.99 25.59 -6.41
N GLU A 777 38.52 26.77 -6.81
CA GLU A 777 39.09 27.58 -7.90
C GLU A 777 40.58 27.83 -7.71
N ARG A 778 40.97 28.37 -6.55
CA ARG A 778 42.38 28.65 -6.24
C ARG A 778 43.23 27.37 -6.29
N TYR A 779 42.74 26.26 -5.74
CA TYR A 779 43.47 24.99 -5.78
C TYR A 779 43.69 24.52 -7.22
N GLN A 780 42.64 24.54 -8.04
CA GLN A 780 42.73 24.08 -9.44
C GLN A 780 43.66 24.96 -10.29
N LEU A 781 43.74 26.26 -10.01
CA LEU A 781 44.59 27.20 -10.76
C LEU A 781 46.04 27.21 -10.28
N GLU A 782 46.30 27.05 -8.98
CA GLU A 782 47.63 27.28 -8.39
C GLU A 782 48.36 25.99 -8.00
N LYS A 783 47.65 24.90 -7.70
CA LYS A 783 48.23 23.72 -7.04
C LYS A 783 47.96 22.38 -7.72
N ALA A 784 46.88 22.28 -8.50
CA ALA A 784 46.46 21.02 -9.07
C ALA A 784 47.45 20.49 -10.12
N TRP A 785 47.67 19.18 -10.09
CA TRP A 785 48.51 18.47 -11.06
C TRP A 785 47.78 18.23 -12.38
N VAL A 786 48.52 17.96 -13.45
CA VAL A 786 47.95 17.65 -14.79
C VAL A 786 46.95 16.49 -14.73
N TRP A 787 47.21 15.44 -13.94
CA TRP A 787 46.28 14.32 -13.79
C TRP A 787 44.97 14.71 -13.08
N GLU A 788 44.98 15.73 -12.21
CA GLU A 788 43.76 16.27 -11.59
C GLU A 788 42.96 17.06 -12.62
N HIS A 789 43.62 17.76 -13.53
CA HIS A 789 42.96 18.41 -14.68
C HIS A 789 42.39 17.38 -15.66
N GLN A 790 43.08 16.26 -15.89
CA GLN A 790 42.53 15.12 -16.65
C GLN A 790 41.24 14.58 -16.01
N ALA A 791 41.24 14.38 -14.69
CA ALA A 791 40.03 13.97 -13.96
C ALA A 791 38.91 15.04 -14.04
N LEU A 792 39.27 16.33 -14.03
CA LEU A 792 38.35 17.45 -14.15
C LEU A 792 37.65 17.53 -15.52
N VAL A 793 38.26 17.03 -16.60
CA VAL A 793 37.59 16.90 -17.91
C VAL A 793 36.30 16.09 -17.77
N ARG A 794 36.32 15.01 -16.98
CA ARG A 794 35.16 14.15 -16.74
C ARG A 794 34.25 14.64 -15.62
N ALA A 795 34.56 15.76 -14.97
CA ALA A 795 33.78 16.26 -13.86
C ALA A 795 32.56 17.08 -14.32
N ARG A 796 31.42 16.91 -13.65
CA ARG A 796 30.19 17.65 -13.93
C ARG A 796 29.42 17.95 -12.64
N ALA A 797 28.76 19.11 -12.61
CA ALA A 797 27.79 19.42 -11.56
C ALA A 797 26.54 18.53 -11.70
N ILE A 798 26.18 17.82 -10.63
CA ILE A 798 25.11 16.81 -10.64
C ILE A 798 23.81 17.37 -10.07
N CYS A 799 23.86 17.84 -8.83
CA CYS A 799 22.71 18.42 -8.12
C CYS A 799 23.16 19.41 -7.03
N GLY A 800 22.22 20.27 -6.60
CA GLY A 800 22.42 21.29 -5.58
C GLY A 800 22.09 22.69 -6.06
N ASP A 801 22.60 23.70 -5.35
CA ASP A 801 22.32 25.11 -5.65
C ASP A 801 22.89 25.51 -7.02
N SER A 802 22.02 26.03 -7.89
CA SER A 802 22.34 26.46 -9.25
C SER A 802 23.49 27.46 -9.30
N ARG A 803 23.64 28.34 -8.29
CA ARG A 803 24.72 29.32 -8.22
C ARG A 803 26.08 28.67 -7.99
N VAL A 804 26.13 27.65 -7.13
CA VAL A 804 27.35 26.91 -6.83
C VAL A 804 27.74 26.04 -8.02
N MET A 805 26.77 25.40 -8.67
CA MET A 805 26.99 24.62 -9.89
C MET A 805 27.52 25.49 -11.04
N GLN A 806 26.96 26.69 -11.24
CA GLN A 806 27.45 27.65 -12.23
C GLN A 806 28.88 28.10 -11.93
N ALA A 807 29.20 28.39 -10.66
CA ALA A 807 30.56 28.75 -10.26
C ALA A 807 31.56 27.61 -10.55
N PHE A 808 31.19 26.36 -10.23
CA PHE A 808 32.00 25.19 -10.60
C PHE A 808 32.20 25.08 -12.11
N ASN A 809 31.14 25.20 -12.90
CA ASN A 809 31.23 25.12 -14.37
C ASN A 809 32.12 26.22 -14.95
N HIS A 810 32.05 27.43 -14.39
CA HIS A 810 32.94 28.54 -14.77
C HIS A 810 34.40 28.22 -14.48
N THR A 811 34.72 27.79 -13.25
CA THR A 811 36.07 27.38 -12.86
C THR A 811 36.58 26.23 -13.71
N ARG A 812 35.76 25.20 -13.94
CA ARG A 812 36.11 24.06 -14.82
C ARG A 812 36.47 24.55 -16.21
N LYS A 813 35.63 25.37 -16.84
CA LYS A 813 35.91 25.93 -18.16
C LYS A 813 37.20 26.75 -18.16
N GLN A 814 37.42 27.60 -17.16
CA GLN A 814 38.64 28.40 -17.05
C GLN A 814 39.91 27.53 -16.95
N VAL A 815 39.87 26.46 -16.15
CA VAL A 815 41.01 25.54 -15.98
C VAL A 815 41.29 24.79 -17.27
N LEU A 816 40.25 24.24 -17.92
CA LEU A 816 40.41 23.45 -19.15
C LEU A 816 40.85 24.30 -20.35
N THR A 817 40.47 25.57 -20.41
CA THR A 817 40.85 26.50 -21.50
C THR A 817 42.18 27.23 -21.24
N ARG A 818 42.92 26.84 -20.21
CA ARG A 818 44.22 27.43 -19.90
C ARG A 818 45.26 27.02 -20.94
N LYS A 819 46.04 27.97 -21.42
CA LYS A 819 47.16 27.68 -22.32
C LYS A 819 48.18 26.78 -21.63
N CYS A 820 48.51 25.65 -22.25
CA CYS A 820 49.52 24.71 -21.79
C CYS A 820 50.62 24.53 -22.84
N ASP A 821 51.78 24.02 -22.41
CA ASP A 821 52.79 23.49 -23.33
C ASP A 821 52.38 22.07 -23.72
N ILE A 822 52.10 21.85 -25.00
CA ILE A 822 51.61 20.57 -25.53
C ILE A 822 52.67 19.47 -25.34
N ALA A 823 53.96 19.79 -25.48
CA ALA A 823 55.02 18.79 -25.32
C ALA A 823 55.11 18.29 -23.87
N ASP A 824 55.01 19.22 -22.91
CA ASP A 824 55.01 18.89 -21.49
C ASP A 824 53.73 18.12 -21.09
N LEU A 825 52.56 18.54 -21.62
CA LEU A 825 51.30 17.83 -21.41
C LEU A 825 51.36 16.38 -21.91
N LYS A 826 51.85 16.15 -23.14
CA LYS A 826 52.03 14.81 -23.70
C LYS A 826 52.87 13.93 -22.78
N GLN A 827 54.01 14.44 -22.31
CA GLN A 827 54.92 13.70 -21.44
C GLN A 827 54.22 13.30 -20.12
N HIS A 828 53.50 14.22 -19.49
CA HIS A 828 52.76 13.93 -18.26
C HIS A 828 51.66 12.87 -18.47
N VAL A 829 50.93 12.94 -19.58
CA VAL A 829 49.86 11.99 -19.92
C VAL A 829 50.44 10.59 -20.15
N ILE A 830 51.55 10.47 -20.88
CA ILE A 830 52.24 9.19 -21.15
C ILE A 830 52.76 8.58 -19.85
N GLU A 831 53.47 9.37 -19.04
CA GLU A 831 54.04 8.89 -17.76
C GLU A 831 52.95 8.42 -16.80
N MET A 832 51.85 9.19 -16.69
CA MET A 832 50.75 8.82 -15.81
C MET A 832 50.03 7.56 -16.31
N ARG A 833 49.81 7.45 -17.63
CA ARG A 833 49.21 6.26 -18.23
C ARG A 833 50.07 5.01 -18.04
N GLY A 834 51.38 5.15 -18.22
CA GLY A 834 52.37 4.09 -17.97
C GLY A 834 52.29 3.58 -16.53
N LYS A 835 52.34 4.50 -15.55
CA LYS A 835 52.19 4.16 -14.12
C LYS A 835 50.89 3.42 -13.82
N MET A 836 49.77 3.86 -14.39
CA MET A 836 48.48 3.17 -14.21
C MET A 836 48.48 1.77 -14.81
N LYS A 837 49.07 1.61 -16.00
CA LYS A 837 49.18 0.31 -16.67
C LYS A 837 49.98 -0.69 -15.82
N ASP A 838 51.10 -0.25 -15.26
CA ASP A 838 51.99 -1.10 -14.47
C ASP A 838 51.36 -1.59 -13.16
N HIS A 839 50.42 -0.83 -12.59
CA HIS A 839 49.77 -1.16 -11.31
C HIS A 839 48.40 -1.85 -11.46
N LEU A 840 47.65 -1.55 -12.53
CA LEU A 840 46.25 -1.99 -12.69
C LEU A 840 46.02 -2.88 -13.91
N GLY A 841 46.97 -2.92 -14.86
CA GLY A 841 46.89 -3.76 -16.05
C GLY A 841 47.15 -5.24 -15.76
N SER A 842 46.91 -6.07 -16.76
CA SER A 842 47.24 -7.49 -16.68
C SER A 842 48.75 -7.67 -16.60
N ASN A 843 49.20 -8.60 -15.78
CA ASN A 843 50.63 -8.90 -15.66
C ASN A 843 51.19 -9.39 -17.02
N PRO A 844 52.50 -9.17 -17.32
CA PRO A 844 53.09 -9.54 -18.61
C PRO A 844 52.93 -11.02 -18.99
N LEU A 845 52.92 -11.91 -18.00
CA LEU A 845 52.67 -13.36 -18.17
C LEU A 845 51.23 -13.65 -18.64
N ALA A 846 50.24 -12.93 -18.10
CA ALA A 846 48.84 -13.07 -18.48
C ALA A 846 48.62 -12.57 -19.92
N GLN A 847 49.24 -11.44 -20.28
CA GLN A 847 49.20 -10.92 -21.65
C GLN A 847 49.85 -11.88 -22.67
N GLN A 848 50.94 -12.56 -22.29
CA GLN A 848 51.58 -13.60 -23.12
C GLN A 848 50.73 -14.87 -23.25
N GLN A 849 49.82 -15.12 -22.31
CA GLN A 849 48.84 -16.21 -22.35
C GLN A 849 47.58 -15.84 -23.14
N GLY A 850 47.53 -14.65 -23.75
CA GLY A 850 46.40 -14.20 -24.55
C GLY A 850 45.29 -13.54 -23.75
N GLU A 851 45.53 -13.13 -22.50
CA GLU A 851 44.54 -12.39 -21.70
C GLU A 851 44.57 -10.89 -22.00
N PHE A 852 43.39 -10.27 -22.06
CA PHE A 852 43.20 -8.84 -22.27
C PHE A 852 42.21 -8.26 -21.26
N HIS A 853 42.67 -7.31 -20.45
CA HIS A 853 41.81 -6.54 -19.57
C HIS A 853 41.17 -5.37 -20.34
N LEU A 854 39.87 -5.48 -20.64
CA LEU A 854 39.09 -4.53 -21.47
C LEU A 854 39.25 -3.05 -21.07
N LYS A 855 39.40 -2.79 -19.77
CA LYS A 855 39.60 -1.45 -19.21
C LYS A 855 41.07 -0.97 -19.19
N GLN A 856 41.98 -1.77 -18.64
CA GLN A 856 43.29 -1.29 -18.15
C GLN A 856 44.46 -1.56 -19.11
N ASP A 857 44.34 -2.56 -19.99
CA ASP A 857 45.42 -2.94 -20.91
C ASP A 857 45.50 -2.00 -22.12
N ALA A 858 46.58 -2.12 -22.89
CA ALA A 858 46.75 -1.36 -24.12
C ALA A 858 45.66 -1.70 -25.15
N GLY A 859 45.07 -0.67 -25.74
CA GLY A 859 43.90 -0.74 -26.61
C GLY A 859 42.57 -0.79 -25.87
N GLY A 860 42.58 -0.63 -24.54
CA GLY A 860 41.39 -0.66 -23.69
C GLY A 860 40.72 0.70 -23.51
N ILE A 861 39.65 0.73 -22.70
CA ILE A 861 38.84 1.92 -22.45
C ILE A 861 39.66 3.08 -21.88
N VAL A 862 40.61 2.82 -20.97
CA VAL A 862 41.41 3.88 -20.34
C VAL A 862 42.28 4.62 -21.36
N ASP A 863 42.76 3.95 -22.41
CA ASP A 863 43.53 4.62 -23.48
C ASP A 863 42.64 5.63 -24.22
N ILE A 864 41.39 5.25 -24.51
CA ILE A 864 40.42 6.11 -25.18
C ILE A 864 40.04 7.30 -24.29
N GLU A 865 39.81 7.07 -23.00
CA GLU A 865 39.54 8.12 -22.01
C GLU A 865 40.70 9.12 -21.91
N PHE A 866 41.94 8.62 -21.88
CA PHE A 866 43.14 9.46 -21.83
C PHE A 866 43.31 10.29 -23.11
N MET A 867 43.01 9.73 -24.29
CA MET A 867 43.02 10.49 -25.55
C MET A 867 41.97 11.61 -25.52
N ALA A 868 40.74 11.33 -25.10
CA ALA A 868 39.69 12.35 -24.97
C ALA A 868 40.12 13.48 -24.01
N GLN A 869 40.66 13.13 -22.84
CA GLN A 869 41.15 14.09 -21.86
C GLN A 869 42.31 14.93 -22.40
N TYR A 870 43.26 14.30 -23.08
CA TYR A 870 44.37 14.96 -23.74
C TYR A 870 43.87 15.95 -24.81
N GLY A 871 42.95 15.52 -25.68
CA GLY A 871 42.38 16.36 -26.74
C GLY A 871 41.72 17.62 -26.17
N VAL A 872 40.98 17.51 -25.07
CA VAL A 872 40.41 18.68 -24.38
C VAL A 872 41.51 19.57 -23.81
N LEU A 873 42.44 19.03 -23.03
CA LEU A 873 43.47 19.84 -22.36
C LEU A 873 44.44 20.52 -23.34
N ALA A 874 44.77 19.86 -24.45
CA ALA A 874 45.69 20.38 -25.45
C ALA A 874 45.07 21.49 -26.32
N HIS A 875 43.77 21.43 -26.60
CA HIS A 875 43.14 22.26 -27.63
C HIS A 875 42.03 23.18 -27.13
N ALA A 876 41.53 23.02 -25.89
CA ALA A 876 40.43 23.84 -25.40
C ALA A 876 40.79 25.33 -25.22
N HIS A 877 42.08 25.68 -25.19
CA HIS A 877 42.51 27.09 -25.21
C HIS A 877 42.05 27.81 -26.49
N ASP A 878 42.28 27.18 -27.64
CA ASP A 878 41.92 27.73 -28.96
C ASP A 878 40.47 27.39 -29.34
N HIS A 879 39.93 26.29 -28.78
CA HIS A 879 38.58 25.78 -29.02
C HIS A 879 37.79 25.60 -27.71
N PRO A 880 37.29 26.67 -27.08
CA PRO A 880 36.62 26.60 -25.77
C PRO A 880 35.36 25.72 -25.73
N GLU A 881 34.77 25.40 -26.88
CA GLU A 881 33.67 24.45 -27.05
C GLU A 881 34.03 23.03 -26.59
N LEU A 882 35.31 22.63 -26.67
CA LEU A 882 35.77 21.31 -26.21
C LEU A 882 35.58 21.12 -24.70
N ALA A 883 35.51 22.21 -23.93
CA ALA A 883 35.27 22.18 -22.49
C ALA A 883 33.77 22.10 -22.12
N GLN A 884 32.86 21.96 -23.08
CA GLN A 884 31.41 21.93 -22.81
C GLN A 884 30.96 20.61 -22.19
N TRP A 885 31.36 19.49 -22.77
CA TRP A 885 30.93 18.15 -22.39
C TRP A 885 31.98 17.43 -21.53
N SER A 886 31.57 16.34 -20.87
CA SER A 886 32.41 15.57 -19.93
C SER A 886 32.48 14.08 -20.24
N ASP A 887 31.69 13.59 -21.18
CA ASP A 887 31.65 12.21 -21.68
C ASP A 887 32.46 12.05 -22.97
N ASN A 888 33.01 10.87 -23.18
CA ASN A 888 33.96 10.65 -24.29
C ASN A 888 33.31 10.84 -25.67
N VAL A 889 32.07 10.41 -25.84
CA VAL A 889 31.35 10.48 -27.14
C VAL A 889 31.20 11.92 -27.59
N ARG A 890 30.61 12.79 -26.75
CA ARG A 890 30.42 14.21 -27.11
C ARG A 890 31.74 14.98 -27.13
N ILE A 891 32.76 14.54 -26.40
CA ILE A 891 34.12 15.10 -26.53
C ILE A 891 34.68 14.81 -27.92
N PHE A 892 34.60 13.57 -28.42
CA PHE A 892 35.06 13.24 -29.78
C PHE A 892 34.23 13.94 -30.87
N GLU A 893 32.91 14.06 -30.70
CA GLU A 893 32.06 14.86 -31.60
C GLU A 893 32.52 16.33 -31.64
N SER A 894 32.86 16.90 -30.48
CA SER A 894 33.34 18.29 -30.39
C SER A 894 34.73 18.46 -31.02
N LEU A 895 35.63 17.50 -30.84
CA LEU A 895 36.97 17.49 -31.47
C LEU A 895 36.88 17.43 -33.01
N ALA A 896 35.99 16.59 -33.53
CA ALA A 896 35.72 16.51 -34.97
C ALA A 896 35.07 17.80 -35.51
N ALA A 897 34.07 18.34 -34.80
CA ALA A 897 33.38 19.56 -35.21
C ALA A 897 34.29 20.80 -35.20
N ALA A 898 35.25 20.85 -34.28
CA ALA A 898 36.28 21.90 -34.22
C ALA A 898 37.37 21.74 -35.28
N GLY A 899 37.42 20.60 -35.99
CA GLY A 899 38.46 20.29 -36.98
C GLY A 899 39.84 20.03 -36.37
N VAL A 900 39.90 19.72 -35.07
CA VAL A 900 41.15 19.46 -34.35
C VAL A 900 41.70 18.08 -34.75
N TRP A 901 40.83 17.08 -34.78
CA TRP A 901 41.11 15.73 -35.27
C TRP A 901 40.20 15.41 -36.46
N ASP A 902 40.62 14.46 -37.30
CA ASP A 902 39.80 14.01 -38.41
C ASP A 902 38.54 13.26 -37.91
N ALA A 903 37.43 13.43 -38.63
CA ALA A 903 36.14 12.86 -38.24
C ALA A 903 36.17 11.32 -38.21
N GLU A 904 36.96 10.69 -39.08
CA GLU A 904 37.08 9.23 -39.17
C GLU A 904 37.76 8.64 -37.91
N THR A 905 38.79 9.31 -37.40
CA THR A 905 39.44 8.96 -36.13
C THR A 905 38.49 9.09 -34.94
N CYS A 906 37.75 10.21 -34.86
CA CYS A 906 36.79 10.43 -33.78
C CYS A 906 35.64 9.41 -33.80
N GLU A 907 35.11 9.07 -34.98
CA GLU A 907 34.07 8.06 -35.15
C GLU A 907 34.59 6.66 -34.81
N GLY A 908 35.79 6.30 -35.26
CA GLY A 908 36.42 5.01 -34.96
C GLY A 908 36.70 4.82 -33.47
N LEU A 909 37.21 5.85 -32.79
CA LEU A 909 37.40 5.82 -31.33
C LEU A 909 36.07 5.72 -30.57
N THR A 910 35.04 6.43 -31.03
CA THR A 910 33.68 6.34 -30.46
C THR A 910 33.12 4.93 -30.59
N LYS A 911 33.28 4.31 -31.77
CA LYS A 911 32.83 2.94 -32.02
C LYS A 911 33.58 1.93 -31.14
N ALA A 912 34.91 2.03 -31.06
CA ALA A 912 35.73 1.18 -30.19
C ALA A 912 35.31 1.31 -28.72
N TYR A 913 35.08 2.53 -28.26
CA TYR A 913 34.63 2.82 -26.91
C TYR A 913 33.27 2.18 -26.58
N LEU A 914 32.28 2.34 -27.45
CA LEU A 914 30.95 1.76 -27.27
C LEU A 914 30.98 0.23 -27.26
N LEU A 915 31.82 -0.37 -28.10
CA LEU A 915 31.97 -1.83 -28.22
C LEU A 915 32.61 -2.41 -26.95
N LEU A 916 33.72 -1.84 -26.47
CA LEU A 916 34.36 -2.25 -25.21
C LEU A 916 33.42 -2.09 -24.01
N ARG A 917 32.67 -0.98 -23.96
CA ARG A 917 31.73 -0.69 -22.88
C ARG A 917 30.54 -1.64 -22.87
N ALA A 918 29.99 -1.99 -24.03
CA ALA A 918 28.91 -2.98 -24.14
C ALA A 918 29.35 -4.35 -23.59
N ALA A 919 30.55 -4.81 -23.95
CA ALA A 919 31.07 -6.07 -23.42
C ALA A 919 31.27 -6.03 -21.90
N MET A 920 31.75 -4.91 -21.33
CA MET A 920 31.86 -4.80 -19.87
C MET A 920 30.51 -4.90 -19.14
N HIS A 921 29.43 -4.34 -19.72
CA HIS A 921 28.09 -4.47 -19.14
C HIS A 921 27.56 -5.89 -19.23
N GLN A 922 27.77 -6.56 -20.37
CA GLN A 922 27.40 -7.97 -20.55
C GLN A 922 28.14 -8.88 -19.55
N LEU A 923 29.46 -8.70 -19.40
CA LEU A 923 30.26 -9.46 -18.42
C LEU A 923 29.80 -9.18 -16.98
N ALA A 924 29.45 -7.94 -16.66
CA ALA A 924 28.91 -7.59 -15.35
C ALA A 924 27.56 -8.30 -15.07
N LEU A 925 26.66 -8.37 -16.06
CA LEU A 925 25.39 -9.09 -15.93
C LEU A 925 25.57 -10.62 -15.88
N ALA A 926 26.65 -11.12 -16.47
CA ALA A 926 27.08 -12.52 -16.41
C ALA A 926 27.86 -12.86 -15.12
N ASN A 927 28.19 -11.88 -14.27
CA ASN A 927 29.14 -12.02 -13.16
C ASN A 927 30.49 -12.63 -13.58
N GLU A 928 30.95 -12.31 -14.79
CA GLU A 928 32.22 -12.76 -15.35
C GLU A 928 33.34 -11.71 -15.20
N SER A 929 34.59 -12.15 -15.36
CA SER A 929 35.76 -11.27 -15.28
C SER A 929 35.81 -10.30 -16.46
N VAL A 930 36.33 -9.09 -16.24
CA VAL A 930 36.63 -8.11 -17.31
C VAL A 930 37.92 -8.42 -18.09
N VAL A 931 38.57 -9.54 -17.76
CA VAL A 931 39.71 -10.11 -18.48
C VAL A 931 39.17 -11.16 -19.46
N VAL A 932 39.42 -10.94 -20.75
CA VAL A 932 38.88 -11.72 -21.86
C VAL A 932 39.99 -12.24 -22.77
N ASP A 933 39.65 -13.13 -23.71
CA ASP A 933 40.58 -13.56 -24.75
C ASP A 933 40.93 -12.40 -25.70
N ALA A 934 42.21 -12.04 -25.74
CA ALA A 934 42.77 -10.98 -26.56
C ALA A 934 42.52 -11.18 -28.07
N ALA A 935 42.41 -12.43 -28.54
CA ALA A 935 42.25 -12.73 -29.96
C ALA A 935 40.94 -12.16 -30.54
N VAL A 936 39.87 -12.20 -29.75
CA VAL A 936 38.54 -11.68 -30.15
C VAL A 936 38.56 -10.15 -30.34
N TRP A 937 39.49 -9.47 -29.67
CA TRP A 937 39.55 -8.01 -29.60
C TRP A 937 40.69 -7.39 -30.42
N ASN A 938 41.42 -8.18 -31.20
CA ASN A 938 42.67 -7.75 -31.81
C ASN A 938 42.51 -6.51 -32.71
N GLU A 939 41.51 -6.50 -33.59
CA GLU A 939 41.24 -5.37 -34.49
C GLU A 939 40.95 -4.07 -33.73
N THR A 940 40.07 -4.13 -32.72
CA THR A 940 39.73 -2.96 -31.90
C THR A 940 40.94 -2.46 -31.11
N ARG A 941 41.74 -3.39 -30.55
CA ARG A 941 42.93 -3.05 -29.77
C ARG A 941 44.00 -2.41 -30.63
N GLU A 942 44.35 -3.03 -31.77
CA GLU A 942 45.36 -2.50 -32.68
C GLU A 942 44.97 -1.11 -33.20
N TYR A 943 43.69 -0.89 -33.50
CA TYR A 943 43.19 0.43 -33.90
C TYR A 943 43.41 1.48 -32.80
N VAL A 944 42.98 1.20 -31.56
CA VAL A 944 43.14 2.13 -30.42
C VAL A 944 44.62 2.39 -30.12
N ILE A 945 45.46 1.36 -30.19
CA ILE A 945 46.92 1.48 -30.00
C ILE A 945 47.54 2.33 -31.11
N SER A 946 47.12 2.14 -32.36
CA SER A 946 47.59 2.94 -33.49
C SER A 946 47.25 4.42 -33.29
N LYS A 947 46.02 4.72 -32.86
CA LYS A 947 45.60 6.11 -32.59
C LYS A 947 46.26 6.72 -31.36
N TRP A 948 46.51 5.92 -30.32
CA TRP A 948 47.32 6.36 -29.18
C TRP A 948 48.71 6.82 -29.62
N ASN A 949 49.37 6.03 -30.50
CA ASN A 949 50.70 6.35 -30.99
C ASN A 949 50.72 7.55 -31.95
N GLU A 950 49.65 7.80 -32.69
CA GLU A 950 49.53 8.94 -33.60
C GLU A 950 49.27 10.25 -32.86
N ILE A 951 48.41 10.21 -31.83
CA ILE A 951 47.88 11.41 -31.16
C ILE A 951 48.76 11.81 -29.97
N VAL A 952 49.13 10.84 -29.14
CA VAL A 952 49.73 11.09 -27.82
C VAL A 952 51.24 10.92 -27.84
N VAL A 953 51.75 9.82 -28.41
CA VAL A 953 53.19 9.60 -28.64
C VAL A 953 53.69 10.55 -29.74
#